data_AF-A0A7Y6ZWG0-F1
#
_entry.id   AF-A0A7Y6ZWG0-F1
#
_cell.length_a   1.000
_cell.length_b   1.000
_cell.length_c   1.000
_cell.angle_alpha   90.00
_cell.angle_beta   90.00
_cell.angle_gamma   90.00
#
_symmetry.space_group_name_H-M   'P 1'
#
loop_
_entity.id
_entity.type
_entity.pdbx_description
1 polymer ?
#
loop_
_entity_poly.entity_id
_entity_poly.type
_entity_poly.pdbx_seq_one_letter_code
_entity_poly.pdbx_strand_id
1 'polypeptide(L)'
;MRHLSEGKLFQSLKILVALLLSAFVIACATNNTSIQQVEYRSTQDINNLIRDNTELTGMEHGIEMLVKEGKLDNPLLTRNLVETARLLYLGKKTSIKDAVTLLANEQPERAATFIEIALILFSDYQVELIDSLFLDGELDENELISAVISVGMEPSRWLPATASLGDNIKVVPLINSASITIYNREDSQQAKLRFKEANSDDWQEGLPLYWEPVFGALSGSIVHLQSDTKYNVHVEIVEDGSLVEEFDYEFTTRPNSPPINPNLVFRLSDIYSGGQLNLEELNISGEADGWAKIIGDENTPVIANENDDYAINIGNSRYVMLEGVTVKGGKRHGIYSRNTHHIWIKNCDVSGWGRTPTHFKNGIGFENKESYYPINYDAGIALSRTGIVVVEGCKVHSPNGTANHWGYGHPKGPTAMLILAKLYNPQFRGQYIIRNNRFFGSNEHRFNDVIESRINGRITGGFIRDSAIHDNYFGYANDDGIELDGGQSNVLFYNNEIEQAFCGVSAVPNMLGPSYIFNNYIHNLGDERDKNWAAIKLGGLYTRPAGIVNVFNNLVVTGSNGLAQGGFSGDGTFWTHAQNNIFVHDRYSQKKGYSIHDPGRFSGSKFINNFMFNTKAGYPVYNADISEEPVLRTDNSDIVEKFLKTKGYYKVPLPAEHQLKNFTVVDESGNAVVGIISRSSDANSRLNDIKAI
;
A
#
# COMPACT_ATOMS: atom_id res chain seq x y z
N MET A 1 1.39 37.51 23.45
CA MET A 1 1.57 38.15 22.12
C MET A 1 2.38 37.27 21.15
N ARG A 2 2.03 35.97 21.02
CA ARG A 2 2.64 35.01 20.07
C ARG A 2 1.59 34.06 19.47
N HIS A 3 0.38 34.54 19.22
CA HIS A 3 -0.75 33.74 18.72
C HIS A 3 -1.35 34.26 17.40
N LEU A 4 -0.62 35.07 16.62
CA LEU A 4 -1.17 35.73 15.43
C LEU A 4 -0.34 35.54 14.14
N SER A 5 0.67 34.68 14.12
CA SER A 5 1.56 34.50 12.95
C SER A 5 1.33 33.23 12.10
N GLU A 6 0.64 32.21 12.62
CA GLU A 6 0.50 30.93 11.91
C GLU A 6 -0.63 30.95 10.86
N GLY A 7 -1.75 31.62 11.14
CA GLY A 7 -2.87 31.74 10.19
C GLY A 7 -2.56 32.56 8.92
N LYS A 8 -1.61 33.51 9.01
CA LYS A 8 -1.24 34.37 7.87
C LYS A 8 -0.33 33.67 6.86
N LEU A 9 0.46 32.67 7.29
CA LEU A 9 1.33 31.92 6.39
C LEU A 9 0.51 30.99 5.47
N PHE A 10 -0.51 30.34 6.03
CA PHE A 10 -1.46 29.50 5.28
C PHE A 10 -2.34 30.29 4.30
N GLN A 11 -2.77 31.49 4.68
CA GLN A 11 -3.58 32.34 3.81
C GLN A 11 -2.76 32.93 2.63
N SER A 12 -1.48 33.19 2.86
CA SER A 12 -0.55 33.71 1.83
C SER A 12 -0.19 32.65 0.78
N LEU A 13 -0.09 31.38 1.18
CA LEU A 13 0.16 30.26 0.26
C LEU A 13 -1.06 29.96 -0.63
N LYS A 14 -2.28 30.09 -0.08
CA LYS A 14 -3.54 29.95 -0.83
C LYS A 14 -3.72 31.02 -1.91
N ILE A 15 -3.33 32.27 -1.62
CA ILE A 15 -3.39 33.38 -2.58
C ILE A 15 -2.39 33.18 -3.73
N LEU A 16 -1.20 32.64 -3.44
CA LEU A 16 -0.17 32.40 -4.46
C LEU A 16 -0.57 31.29 -5.46
N VAL A 17 -1.19 30.20 -4.97
CA VAL A 17 -1.68 29.10 -5.82
C VAL A 17 -2.88 29.55 -6.66
N ALA A 18 -3.81 30.32 -6.11
CA ALA A 18 -4.95 30.87 -6.86
C ALA A 18 -4.54 31.92 -7.92
N LEU A 19 -3.51 32.72 -7.65
CA LEU A 19 -2.95 33.68 -8.63
C LEU A 19 -2.21 32.98 -9.78
N LEU A 20 -1.53 31.85 -9.52
CA LEU A 20 -0.89 31.05 -10.57
C LEU A 20 -1.92 30.35 -11.49
N LEU A 21 -3.05 29.89 -10.94
CA LEU A 21 -4.14 29.28 -11.71
C LEU A 21 -4.92 30.31 -12.56
N SER A 22 -5.14 31.51 -12.05
CA SER A 22 -5.86 32.57 -12.78
C SER A 22 -5.04 33.25 -13.88
N ALA A 23 -3.70 33.34 -13.73
CA ALA A 23 -2.82 33.80 -14.79
C ALA A 23 -2.76 32.84 -16.00
N PHE A 24 -3.00 31.55 -15.79
CA PHE A 24 -2.99 30.52 -16.83
C PHE A 24 -4.21 30.59 -17.76
N VAL A 25 -5.39 30.90 -17.21
CA VAL A 25 -6.63 30.98 -18.01
C VAL A 25 -6.60 32.15 -19.01
N ILE A 26 -5.84 33.21 -18.73
CA ILE A 26 -5.74 34.39 -19.60
C ILE A 26 -4.63 34.20 -20.66
N ALA A 27 -3.57 33.43 -20.38
CA ALA A 27 -2.49 33.19 -21.34
C ALA A 27 -2.85 32.19 -22.46
N CYS A 28 -3.80 31.28 -22.22
CA CYS A 28 -4.25 30.29 -23.21
C CYS A 28 -5.20 30.85 -24.29
N ALA A 29 -5.63 32.11 -24.19
CA ALA A 29 -6.57 32.71 -25.16
C ALA A 29 -5.89 33.37 -26.37
N THR A 30 -4.56 33.53 -26.39
CA THR A 30 -3.85 34.17 -27.50
C THR A 30 -2.50 33.51 -27.75
N ASN A 31 -2.46 32.51 -28.62
CA ASN A 31 -1.38 32.29 -29.60
C ASN A 31 -1.65 30.99 -30.39
N ASN A 32 -2.52 31.10 -31.39
CA ASN A 32 -2.64 30.12 -32.46
C ASN A 32 -1.65 30.51 -33.56
N THR A 33 -0.42 29.99 -33.49
CA THR A 33 0.52 30.01 -34.61
C THR A 33 1.08 28.62 -34.83
N SER A 34 0.89 28.14 -36.05
CA SER A 34 1.26 26.84 -36.60
C SER A 34 2.68 26.39 -36.24
N ILE A 35 2.79 25.28 -35.49
CA ILE A 35 4.03 24.55 -35.32
C ILE A 35 4.23 23.68 -36.57
N GLN A 36 5.25 23.99 -37.36
CA GLN A 36 5.74 23.10 -38.43
C GLN A 36 6.27 21.81 -37.79
N GLN A 37 5.75 20.66 -38.24
CA GLN A 37 6.33 19.35 -37.98
C GLN A 37 7.74 19.29 -38.58
N VAL A 38 8.76 19.20 -37.71
CA VAL A 38 10.11 18.78 -38.09
C VAL A 38 10.16 17.26 -37.95
N GLU A 39 10.35 16.55 -39.06
CA GLU A 39 10.54 15.10 -39.07
C GLU A 39 11.83 14.69 -38.34
N TYR A 40 11.68 13.77 -37.38
CA TYR A 40 12.68 13.26 -36.45
C TYR A 40 13.82 12.47 -37.14
N ARG A 41 15.06 12.98 -37.06
CA ARG A 41 16.29 12.29 -37.46
C ARG A 41 17.17 11.82 -36.28
N SER A 42 16.88 12.23 -35.05
CA SER A 42 17.76 12.05 -33.87
C SER A 42 17.72 10.65 -33.23
N THR A 43 16.57 9.96 -33.22
CA THR A 43 16.41 8.68 -32.50
C THR A 43 17.31 7.57 -33.06
N GLN A 44 17.49 7.51 -34.38
CA GLN A 44 18.31 6.47 -35.01
C GLN A 44 19.81 6.69 -34.81
N ASP A 45 20.26 7.96 -34.81
CA ASP A 45 21.64 8.31 -34.52
C ASP A 45 22.01 8.02 -33.05
N ILE A 46 21.10 8.31 -32.11
CA ILE A 46 21.24 7.92 -30.69
C ILE A 46 21.31 6.39 -30.52
N ASN A 47 20.45 5.65 -31.22
CA ASN A 47 20.47 4.18 -31.16
C ASN A 47 21.76 3.59 -31.74
N ASN A 48 22.27 4.14 -32.84
CA ASN A 48 23.56 3.75 -33.41
C ASN A 48 24.69 4.06 -32.43
N LEU A 49 24.68 5.25 -31.80
CA LEU A 49 25.66 5.64 -30.80
C LEU A 49 25.69 4.65 -29.61
N ILE A 50 24.51 4.31 -29.07
CA ILE A 50 24.36 3.33 -28.00
C ILE A 50 24.89 1.97 -28.43
N ARG A 51 24.57 1.52 -29.65
CA ARG A 51 25.04 0.22 -30.16
C ARG A 51 26.56 0.18 -30.28
N ASP A 52 27.14 1.19 -30.90
CA ASP A 52 28.50 1.18 -31.41
C ASP A 52 29.57 1.50 -30.33
N ASN A 53 29.17 2.08 -29.19
CA ASN A 53 30.10 2.46 -28.12
C ASN A 53 29.92 1.63 -26.85
N THR A 54 31.02 1.06 -26.33
CA THR A 54 31.05 0.25 -25.09
C THR A 54 31.69 0.96 -23.91
N GLU A 55 32.36 2.08 -24.14
CA GLU A 55 33.05 2.90 -23.14
C GLU A 55 32.45 4.30 -23.08
N LEU A 56 32.49 4.92 -21.89
CA LEU A 56 31.94 6.26 -21.67
C LEU A 56 32.63 7.32 -22.56
N THR A 57 33.94 7.23 -22.73
CA THR A 57 34.74 8.15 -23.56
C THR A 57 34.33 8.12 -25.03
N GLY A 58 34.01 6.94 -25.57
CA GLY A 58 33.44 6.79 -26.92
C GLY A 58 32.05 7.40 -27.03
N MET A 59 31.23 7.23 -25.98
CA MET A 59 29.90 7.83 -25.88
C MET A 59 29.97 9.37 -25.89
N GLU A 60 30.87 9.96 -25.11
CA GLU A 60 31.12 11.40 -25.04
C GLU A 60 31.53 11.96 -26.40
N HIS A 61 32.53 11.34 -27.04
CA HIS A 61 32.99 11.77 -28.36
C HIS A 61 31.90 11.67 -29.43
N GLY A 62 31.09 10.62 -29.40
CA GLY A 62 30.00 10.46 -30.35
C GLY A 62 28.88 11.48 -30.14
N ILE A 63 28.53 11.85 -28.89
CA ILE A 63 27.61 12.97 -28.62
C ILE A 63 28.17 14.29 -29.16
N GLU A 64 29.46 14.58 -28.92
CA GLU A 64 30.11 15.79 -29.47
C GLU A 64 30.02 15.85 -31.00
N MET A 65 30.21 14.72 -31.67
CA MET A 65 30.09 14.61 -33.13
C MET A 65 28.66 14.84 -33.61
N LEU A 66 27.65 14.27 -32.95
CA LEU A 66 26.25 14.50 -33.29
C LEU A 66 25.86 15.98 -33.13
N VAL A 67 26.36 16.65 -32.08
CA VAL A 67 26.16 18.09 -31.89
C VAL A 67 26.83 18.90 -33.00
N LYS A 68 28.10 18.59 -33.31
CA LYS A 68 28.86 19.28 -34.36
C LYS A 68 28.25 19.11 -35.76
N GLU A 69 27.64 17.96 -36.02
CA GLU A 69 26.92 17.67 -37.27
C GLU A 69 25.51 18.27 -37.33
N GLY A 70 25.05 18.94 -36.26
CA GLY A 70 23.70 19.50 -36.17
C GLY A 70 22.60 18.45 -36.08
N LYS A 71 22.95 17.21 -35.71
CA LYS A 71 22.02 16.09 -35.52
C LYS A 71 21.43 16.06 -34.10
N LEU A 72 22.06 16.80 -33.18
CA LEU A 72 21.64 16.95 -31.79
C LEU A 72 21.78 18.43 -31.38
N ASP A 73 20.76 19.23 -31.64
CA ASP A 73 20.80 20.70 -31.55
C ASP A 73 20.02 21.28 -30.36
N ASN A 74 19.45 20.43 -29.51
CA ASN A 74 18.71 20.87 -28.33
C ASN A 74 19.64 21.61 -27.33
N PRO A 75 19.30 22.84 -26.89
CA PRO A 75 20.13 23.63 -25.98
C PRO A 75 20.44 22.96 -24.64
N LEU A 76 19.52 22.12 -24.13
CA LEU A 76 19.74 21.40 -22.88
C LEU A 76 20.80 20.30 -23.07
N LEU A 77 20.69 19.52 -24.14
CA LEU A 77 21.64 18.45 -24.44
C LEU A 77 23.05 19.00 -24.74
N THR A 78 23.12 20.05 -25.56
CA THR A 78 24.40 20.68 -25.96
C THR A 78 25.15 21.33 -24.80
N ARG A 79 24.45 21.80 -23.76
CA ARG A 79 25.08 22.31 -22.53
C ARG A 79 25.46 21.22 -21.52
N ASN A 80 24.96 20.00 -21.71
CA ASN A 80 25.11 18.87 -20.79
C ASN A 80 25.69 17.63 -21.49
N LEU A 81 26.73 17.80 -22.32
CA LEU A 81 27.30 16.72 -23.15
C LEU A 81 27.73 15.51 -22.32
N VAL A 82 28.49 15.75 -21.25
CA VAL A 82 28.99 14.70 -20.35
C VAL A 82 27.83 13.94 -19.71
N GLU A 83 26.84 14.65 -19.17
CA GLU A 83 25.69 13.98 -18.53
C GLU A 83 24.80 13.24 -19.54
N THR A 84 24.65 13.78 -20.75
CA THR A 84 23.95 13.11 -21.85
C THR A 84 24.65 11.79 -22.18
N ALA A 85 25.97 11.80 -22.31
CA ALA A 85 26.77 10.60 -22.55
C ALA A 85 26.68 9.60 -21.39
N ARG A 86 26.76 10.07 -20.14
CA ARG A 86 26.63 9.23 -18.94
C ARG A 86 25.27 8.57 -18.83
N LEU A 87 24.20 9.32 -19.12
CA LEU A 87 22.83 8.80 -19.09
C LEU A 87 22.64 7.69 -20.12
N LEU A 88 23.11 7.89 -21.35
CA LEU A 88 23.03 6.85 -22.38
C LEU A 88 23.93 5.65 -22.07
N TYR A 89 25.14 5.88 -21.53
CA TYR A 89 26.08 4.82 -21.16
C TYR A 89 25.55 3.94 -20.02
N LEU A 90 25.01 4.55 -18.97
CA LEU A 90 24.35 3.82 -17.89
C LEU A 90 23.08 3.15 -18.39
N GLY A 91 22.30 3.85 -19.21
CA GLY A 91 21.08 3.35 -19.82
C GLY A 91 21.26 2.06 -20.62
N LYS A 92 22.40 1.95 -21.34
CA LYS A 92 22.81 0.72 -22.04
C LYS A 92 23.08 -0.45 -21.10
N LYS A 93 23.59 -0.18 -19.90
CA LYS A 93 23.96 -1.20 -18.92
C LYS A 93 22.81 -1.61 -17.99
N THR A 94 21.85 -0.73 -17.81
CA THR A 94 20.67 -0.93 -16.98
C THR A 94 19.40 -0.69 -17.80
N SER A 95 18.75 0.44 -17.59
CA SER A 95 17.63 0.97 -18.34
C SER A 95 17.69 2.50 -18.27
N ILE A 96 16.98 3.21 -19.15
CA ILE A 96 16.94 4.68 -19.08
C ILE A 96 16.37 5.17 -17.75
N LYS A 97 15.31 4.52 -17.26
CA LYS A 97 14.74 4.81 -15.93
C LYS A 97 15.78 4.69 -14.84
N ASP A 98 16.50 3.57 -14.79
CA ASP A 98 17.53 3.33 -13.79
C ASP A 98 18.70 4.29 -13.92
N ALA A 99 19.13 4.61 -15.14
CA ALA A 99 20.19 5.58 -15.39
C ALA A 99 19.83 6.97 -14.86
N VAL A 100 18.59 7.41 -15.09
CA VAL A 100 18.06 8.66 -14.52
C VAL A 100 18.08 8.61 -12.99
N THR A 101 17.55 7.55 -12.37
CA THR A 101 17.54 7.41 -10.91
C THR A 101 18.96 7.40 -10.33
N LEU A 102 19.91 6.67 -10.94
CA LEU A 102 21.30 6.60 -10.48
C LEU A 102 21.99 7.97 -10.54
N LEU A 103 21.85 8.69 -11.66
CA LEU A 103 22.47 10.00 -11.84
C LEU A 103 21.83 11.06 -10.94
N ALA A 104 20.51 11.04 -10.79
CA ALA A 104 19.80 11.91 -9.87
C ALA A 104 20.22 11.66 -8.41
N ASN A 105 20.42 10.40 -8.01
CA ASN A 105 20.92 10.10 -6.66
C ASN A 105 22.39 10.52 -6.45
N GLU A 106 23.20 10.48 -7.52
CA GLU A 106 24.59 10.93 -7.48
C GLU A 106 24.70 12.47 -7.43
N GLN A 107 23.84 13.17 -8.16
CA GLN A 107 23.77 14.63 -8.25
C GLN A 107 22.31 15.11 -8.05
N PRO A 108 21.80 15.12 -6.81
CA PRO A 108 20.41 15.47 -6.51
C PRO A 108 20.01 16.85 -7.03
N GLU A 109 20.91 17.82 -7.01
CA GLU A 109 20.67 19.17 -7.52
C GLU A 109 20.45 19.25 -9.04
N ARG A 110 20.70 18.15 -9.77
CA ARG A 110 20.50 18.03 -11.22
C ARG A 110 19.47 16.96 -11.60
N ALA A 111 18.74 16.40 -10.64
CA ALA A 111 17.74 15.37 -10.86
C ALA A 111 16.74 15.74 -11.97
N ALA A 112 16.14 16.93 -11.90
CA ALA A 112 15.25 17.46 -12.93
C ALA A 112 15.92 17.52 -14.32
N THR A 113 17.19 17.92 -14.39
CA THR A 113 17.96 17.98 -15.64
C THR A 113 18.14 16.59 -16.25
N PHE A 114 18.44 15.56 -15.46
CA PHE A 114 18.56 14.19 -16.00
C PHE A 114 17.24 13.66 -16.54
N ILE A 115 16.13 13.96 -15.86
CA ILE A 115 14.78 13.60 -16.33
C ILE A 115 14.51 14.28 -17.67
N GLU A 116 14.72 15.60 -17.77
CA GLU A 116 14.50 16.36 -19.00
C GLU A 116 15.37 15.87 -20.17
N ILE A 117 16.67 15.62 -19.93
CA ILE A 117 17.59 15.05 -20.92
C ILE A 117 17.03 13.72 -21.44
N ALA A 118 16.58 12.83 -20.54
CA ALA A 118 16.01 11.55 -20.93
C ALA A 118 14.73 11.72 -21.77
N LEU A 119 13.82 12.60 -21.36
CA LEU A 119 12.58 12.85 -22.09
C LEU A 119 12.83 13.42 -23.48
N ILE A 120 13.83 14.30 -23.63
CA ILE A 120 14.20 14.84 -24.95
C ILE A 120 14.83 13.76 -25.84
N LEU A 121 15.75 12.94 -25.29
CA LEU A 121 16.43 11.89 -26.04
C LEU A 121 15.48 10.75 -26.47
N PHE A 122 14.51 10.42 -25.63
CA PHE A 122 13.57 9.30 -25.82
C PHE A 122 12.13 9.80 -26.03
N SER A 123 11.98 10.77 -26.94
CA SER A 123 10.69 11.41 -27.24
C SER A 123 9.55 10.42 -27.58
N ASP A 124 9.86 9.32 -28.29
CA ASP A 124 8.90 8.27 -28.66
C ASP A 124 8.38 7.45 -27.47
N TYR A 125 9.04 7.52 -26.31
CA TYR A 125 8.76 6.71 -25.10
C TYR A 125 8.58 7.56 -23.84
N GLN A 126 8.28 8.86 -23.99
CA GLN A 126 8.20 9.80 -22.87
C GLN A 126 7.17 9.37 -21.83
N VAL A 127 5.97 8.97 -22.28
CA VAL A 127 4.88 8.60 -21.38
C VAL A 127 5.26 7.37 -20.55
N GLU A 128 5.82 6.33 -21.18
CA GLU A 128 6.28 5.11 -20.52
C GLU A 128 7.43 5.39 -19.55
N LEU A 129 8.38 6.24 -19.95
CA LEU A 129 9.51 6.63 -19.11
C LEU A 129 9.04 7.40 -17.87
N ILE A 130 8.20 8.43 -18.04
CA ILE A 130 7.61 9.18 -16.93
C ILE A 130 6.81 8.23 -16.04
N ASP A 131 5.99 7.36 -16.63
CA ASP A 131 5.25 6.37 -15.89
C ASP A 131 6.16 5.47 -15.06
N SER A 132 7.30 5.04 -15.59
CA SER A 132 8.26 4.22 -14.86
C SER A 132 8.97 5.00 -13.73
N LEU A 133 9.34 6.26 -13.95
CA LEU A 133 9.97 7.12 -12.97
C LEU A 133 9.02 7.48 -11.82
N PHE A 134 7.75 7.77 -12.12
CA PHE A 134 6.72 7.96 -11.10
C PHE A 134 6.49 6.68 -10.28
N LEU A 135 6.61 5.49 -10.88
CA LEU A 135 6.46 4.22 -10.16
C LEU A 135 7.67 3.83 -9.32
N ASP A 136 8.85 4.26 -9.72
CA ASP A 136 10.06 4.02 -8.95
C ASP A 136 9.91 4.62 -7.55
N GLY A 137 9.36 5.84 -7.48
CA GLY A 137 9.11 6.53 -6.22
C GLY A 137 10.36 7.08 -5.54
N GLU A 138 11.54 6.83 -6.11
CA GLU A 138 12.85 7.29 -5.63
C GLU A 138 13.08 8.79 -5.87
N LEU A 139 12.46 9.34 -6.92
CA LEU A 139 12.61 10.75 -7.30
C LEU A 139 11.51 11.62 -6.70
N ASP A 140 11.87 12.88 -6.41
CA ASP A 140 10.92 13.88 -5.91
C ASP A 140 9.81 14.12 -6.94
N GLU A 141 8.58 14.17 -6.45
CA GLU A 141 7.41 14.30 -7.31
C GLU A 141 7.35 15.67 -7.99
N ASN A 142 7.82 16.73 -7.32
CA ASN A 142 7.82 18.08 -7.91
C ASN A 142 8.85 18.21 -9.01
N GLU A 143 10.01 17.55 -8.88
CA GLU A 143 11.02 17.52 -9.94
C GLU A 143 10.51 16.78 -11.18
N LEU A 144 9.84 15.64 -10.98
CA LEU A 144 9.18 14.91 -12.06
C LEU A 144 8.11 15.77 -12.75
N ILE A 145 7.23 16.42 -11.98
CA ILE A 145 6.20 17.31 -12.54
C ILE A 145 6.83 18.47 -13.30
N SER A 146 7.88 19.08 -12.76
CA SER A 146 8.58 20.21 -13.40
C SER A 146 9.18 19.80 -14.74
N ALA A 147 9.82 18.62 -14.81
CA ALA A 147 10.38 18.08 -16.03
C ALA A 147 9.31 17.70 -17.07
N VAL A 148 8.17 17.16 -16.64
CA VAL A 148 7.02 16.87 -17.51
C VAL A 148 6.49 18.15 -18.16
N ILE A 149 6.34 19.22 -17.36
CA ILE A 149 5.87 20.52 -17.84
C ILE A 149 6.89 21.14 -18.80
N SER A 150 8.20 21.04 -18.51
CA SER A 150 9.24 21.68 -19.33
C SER A 150 9.38 21.08 -20.73
N VAL A 151 9.01 19.81 -20.91
CA VAL A 151 8.91 19.16 -22.23
C VAL A 151 7.54 19.33 -22.91
N GLY A 152 6.65 20.15 -22.34
CA GLY A 152 5.35 20.49 -22.93
C GLY A 152 4.24 19.46 -22.72
N MET A 153 4.36 18.59 -21.72
CA MET A 153 3.35 17.56 -21.41
C MET A 153 2.42 17.98 -20.27
N GLU A 154 1.17 17.49 -20.32
CA GLU A 154 0.16 17.74 -19.28
C GLU A 154 0.32 16.80 -18.08
N PRO A 155 0.58 17.31 -16.85
CA PRO A 155 0.92 16.48 -15.69
C PRO A 155 -0.27 15.77 -15.04
N SER A 156 -1.50 16.11 -15.44
CA SER A 156 -2.75 15.62 -14.83
C SER A 156 -2.88 14.09 -14.78
N ARG A 157 -2.22 13.37 -15.70
CA ARG A 157 -2.16 11.90 -15.72
C ARG A 157 -1.46 11.30 -14.49
N TRP A 158 -0.48 12.01 -13.93
CA TRP A 158 0.36 11.50 -12.84
C TRP A 158 -0.03 12.07 -11.48
N LEU A 159 -0.69 13.23 -11.50
CA LEU A 159 -1.25 13.89 -10.33
C LEU A 159 -2.49 13.18 -9.78
N PRO A 160 -2.75 13.29 -8.47
CA PRO A 160 -4.01 12.86 -7.91
C PRO A 160 -5.16 13.71 -8.47
N ALA A 161 -6.33 13.07 -8.67
CA ALA A 161 -7.53 13.79 -9.08
C ALA A 161 -7.88 14.80 -7.98
N THR A 162 -8.15 16.05 -8.36
CA THR A 162 -8.80 17.00 -7.46
C THR A 162 -10.23 16.52 -7.18
N ALA A 163 -10.80 16.87 -6.04
CA ALA A 163 -12.13 16.44 -5.58
C ALA A 163 -13.32 16.89 -6.47
N SER A 164 -13.08 17.23 -7.74
CA SER A 164 -14.04 17.90 -8.65
C SER A 164 -14.97 16.95 -9.42
N LEU A 165 -15.02 15.65 -9.09
CA LEU A 165 -15.97 14.73 -9.70
C LEU A 165 -17.36 14.83 -9.05
N GLY A 166 -18.02 15.99 -9.18
CA GLY A 166 -19.48 16.18 -9.14
C GLY A 166 -20.28 15.85 -7.86
N ASP A 167 -19.90 14.82 -7.10
CA ASP A 167 -20.64 14.29 -5.97
C ASP A 167 -19.99 14.72 -4.65
N ASN A 168 -20.75 15.41 -3.80
CA ASN A 168 -20.29 15.83 -2.47
C ASN A 168 -20.06 14.66 -1.51
N ILE A 169 -20.57 13.47 -1.83
CA ILE A 169 -20.43 12.25 -1.02
C ILE A 169 -20.06 11.06 -1.89
N LYS A 170 -19.14 10.24 -1.40
CA LYS A 170 -18.72 8.98 -2.00
C LYS A 170 -18.87 7.86 -1.00
N VAL A 171 -19.67 6.84 -1.36
CA VAL A 171 -19.79 5.60 -0.60
C VAL A 171 -19.25 4.45 -1.45
N VAL A 172 -18.31 3.68 -0.91
CA VAL A 172 -17.70 2.55 -1.62
C VAL A 172 -17.98 1.25 -0.85
N PRO A 173 -18.97 0.46 -1.29
CA PRO A 173 -19.20 -0.84 -0.68
C PRO A 173 -18.09 -1.83 -1.03
N LEU A 174 -17.62 -2.57 -0.02
CA LEU A 174 -16.87 -3.82 -0.13
C LEU A 174 -17.78 -5.01 0.24
N ILE A 175 -17.23 -6.19 0.47
CA ILE A 175 -18.02 -7.38 0.81
C ILE A 175 -18.60 -7.29 2.24
N ASN A 176 -17.81 -6.84 3.22
CA ASN A 176 -18.24 -6.79 4.64
C ASN A 176 -18.05 -5.42 5.31
N SER A 177 -17.92 -4.38 4.49
CA SER A 177 -17.72 -3.00 4.94
C SER A 177 -18.10 -2.02 3.84
N ALA A 178 -18.19 -0.74 4.19
CA ALA A 178 -18.32 0.35 3.23
C ALA A 178 -17.55 1.58 3.72
N SER A 179 -16.79 2.19 2.82
CA SER A 179 -16.18 3.50 3.04
C SER A 179 -17.18 4.60 2.81
N ILE A 180 -17.06 5.70 3.54
CA ILE A 180 -17.82 6.94 3.35
C ILE A 180 -16.83 8.10 3.34
N THR A 181 -16.93 8.98 2.35
CA THR A 181 -16.16 10.22 2.27
C THR A 181 -17.08 11.35 1.82
N ILE A 182 -17.10 12.45 2.56
CA ILE A 182 -17.89 13.64 2.27
C ILE A 182 -16.92 14.79 2.00
N TYR A 183 -16.86 15.23 0.75
CA TYR A 183 -15.95 16.28 0.30
C TYR A 183 -16.47 17.68 0.64
N ASN A 184 -15.60 18.68 0.44
CA ASN A 184 -15.91 20.10 0.66
C ASN A 184 -16.35 20.39 2.11
N ARG A 185 -15.61 19.83 3.07
CA ARG A 185 -15.84 20.04 4.50
C ARG A 185 -14.77 20.91 5.13
N GLU A 186 -14.98 21.30 6.37
CA GLU A 186 -14.02 22.05 7.18
C GLU A 186 -13.71 21.30 8.48
N ASP A 187 -12.55 21.57 9.08
CA ASP A 187 -12.10 20.96 10.35
C ASP A 187 -13.05 21.27 11.53
N SER A 188 -13.79 22.39 11.47
CA SER A 188 -14.81 22.74 12.46
C SER A 188 -16.03 21.81 12.43
N GLN A 189 -16.24 21.10 11.32
CA GLN A 189 -17.42 20.28 11.09
C GLN A 189 -17.19 18.84 11.55
N GLN A 190 -18.22 18.25 12.14
CA GLN A 190 -18.24 16.86 12.56
C GLN A 190 -19.34 16.12 11.81
N ALA A 191 -19.10 14.87 11.43
CA ALA A 191 -20.12 14.02 10.82
C ALA A 191 -20.49 12.86 11.76
N LYS A 192 -21.75 12.83 12.20
CA LYS A 192 -22.33 11.70 12.95
C LYS A 192 -22.97 10.74 11.97
N LEU A 193 -22.65 9.46 12.11
CA LEU A 193 -23.07 8.41 11.20
C LEU A 193 -24.03 7.46 11.90
N ARG A 194 -25.13 7.12 11.21
CA ARG A 194 -26.01 5.98 11.56
C ARG A 194 -26.27 5.13 10.33
N PHE A 195 -26.49 3.84 10.51
CA PHE A 195 -26.80 2.92 9.43
C PHE A 195 -27.73 1.80 9.89
N LYS A 196 -28.43 1.18 8.95
CA LYS A 196 -29.25 0.00 9.17
C LYS A 196 -29.38 -0.83 7.90
N GLU A 197 -29.66 -2.12 8.04
CA GLU A 197 -30.14 -2.90 6.90
C GLU A 197 -31.45 -2.29 6.39
N ALA A 198 -31.65 -2.24 5.08
CA ALA A 198 -32.76 -1.50 4.47
C ALA A 198 -34.15 -2.01 4.92
N ASN A 199 -34.25 -3.28 5.27
CA ASN A 199 -35.48 -3.92 5.76
C ASN A 199 -35.57 -3.99 7.29
N SER A 200 -34.61 -3.42 8.02
CA SER A 200 -34.62 -3.34 9.48
C SER A 200 -35.10 -1.96 9.93
N ASP A 201 -35.61 -1.87 11.16
CA ASP A 201 -35.88 -0.60 11.84
C ASP A 201 -34.78 -0.24 12.87
N ASP A 202 -33.83 -1.14 13.08
CA ASP A 202 -32.78 -1.02 14.09
C ASP A 202 -31.60 -0.20 13.57
N TRP A 203 -31.62 1.10 13.83
CA TRP A 203 -30.49 1.99 13.55
C TRP A 203 -29.32 1.71 14.48
N GLN A 204 -28.15 1.49 13.89
CA GLN A 204 -26.87 1.39 14.58
C GLN A 204 -26.09 2.69 14.41
N GLU A 205 -25.39 3.10 15.46
CA GLU A 205 -24.47 4.22 15.36
C GLU A 205 -23.13 3.77 14.77
N GLY A 206 -22.59 4.57 13.86
CA GLY A 206 -21.22 4.46 13.38
C GLY A 206 -20.26 5.36 14.14
N LEU A 207 -18.98 5.04 14.08
CA LEU A 207 -17.91 5.95 14.50
C LEU A 207 -18.01 7.26 13.70
N PRO A 208 -17.89 8.43 14.34
CA PRO A 208 -17.85 9.71 13.62
C PRO A 208 -16.77 9.72 12.54
N LEU A 209 -17.04 10.40 11.43
CA LEU A 209 -16.06 10.53 10.34
C LEU A 209 -14.93 11.48 10.76
N TYR A 210 -13.71 11.19 10.32
CA TYR A 210 -12.52 11.98 10.58
C TYR A 210 -12.32 13.04 9.52
N TRP A 211 -11.87 14.22 9.95
CA TRP A 211 -11.38 15.25 9.05
C TRP A 211 -10.07 14.82 8.37
N GLU A 212 -10.06 14.97 7.05
CA GLU A 212 -8.97 14.69 6.14
C GLU A 212 -8.54 16.03 5.49
N PRO A 213 -7.36 16.56 5.82
CA PRO A 213 -6.98 17.94 5.49
C PRO A 213 -6.53 18.17 4.04
N VAL A 214 -6.17 17.13 3.27
CA VAL A 214 -5.61 17.24 1.91
C VAL A 214 -6.69 17.55 0.88
N PHE A 215 -7.78 16.78 0.87
CA PHE A 215 -8.92 17.04 -0.02
C PHE A 215 -10.03 17.83 0.64
N GLY A 216 -9.88 18.08 1.93
CA GLY A 216 -10.87 18.71 2.73
C GLY A 216 -12.15 17.89 2.80
N ALA A 217 -12.06 16.69 3.39
CA ALA A 217 -13.16 15.75 3.48
C ALA A 217 -13.37 15.17 4.88
N LEU A 218 -14.61 14.79 5.20
CA LEU A 218 -14.94 13.96 6.35
C LEU A 218 -15.03 12.50 5.88
N SER A 219 -14.18 11.62 6.41
CA SER A 219 -14.02 10.26 5.91
C SER A 219 -14.04 9.21 7.02
N GLY A 220 -14.59 8.03 6.74
CA GLY A 220 -14.64 6.92 7.69
C GLY A 220 -15.23 5.65 7.08
N SER A 221 -15.45 4.63 7.92
CA SER A 221 -15.88 3.30 7.46
C SER A 221 -16.93 2.66 8.36
N ILE A 222 -17.89 1.99 7.72
CA ILE A 222 -18.81 1.05 8.36
C ILE A 222 -18.23 -0.35 8.18
N VAL A 223 -18.11 -1.13 9.25
CA VAL A 223 -17.51 -2.47 9.27
C VAL A 223 -18.50 -3.50 9.81
N HIS A 224 -18.17 -4.79 9.66
CA HIS A 224 -19.00 -5.92 10.09
C HIS A 224 -20.37 -6.01 9.40
N LEU A 225 -20.45 -5.56 8.15
CA LEU A 225 -21.65 -5.67 7.33
C LEU A 225 -21.82 -7.08 6.75
N GLN A 226 -23.06 -7.46 6.48
CA GLN A 226 -23.39 -8.65 5.70
C GLN A 226 -23.09 -8.41 4.22
N SER A 227 -22.66 -9.45 3.51
CA SER A 227 -22.42 -9.41 2.07
C SER A 227 -23.73 -9.41 1.29
N ASP A 228 -23.74 -8.89 0.06
CA ASP A 228 -24.92 -8.85 -0.81
C ASP A 228 -26.17 -8.30 -0.12
N THR A 229 -25.98 -7.29 0.73
CA THR A 229 -27.02 -6.77 1.62
C THR A 229 -27.15 -5.28 1.43
N LYS A 230 -28.41 -4.83 1.37
CA LYS A 230 -28.79 -3.45 1.14
C LYS A 230 -28.85 -2.69 2.47
N TYR A 231 -28.21 -1.53 2.54
CA TYR A 231 -28.12 -0.69 3.73
C TYR A 231 -28.61 0.73 3.45
N ASN A 232 -29.28 1.32 4.43
CA ASN A 232 -29.52 2.76 4.50
C ASN A 232 -28.53 3.40 5.47
N VAL A 233 -28.04 4.57 5.09
CA VAL A 233 -27.11 5.39 5.85
C VAL A 233 -27.71 6.77 6.04
N HIS A 234 -27.54 7.30 7.23
CA HIS A 234 -27.90 8.66 7.58
C HIS A 234 -26.68 9.36 8.19
N VAL A 235 -26.34 10.54 7.67
CA VAL A 235 -25.23 11.37 8.17
C VAL A 235 -25.73 12.75 8.56
N GLU A 236 -25.39 13.18 9.77
CA GLU A 236 -25.63 14.53 10.27
C GLU A 236 -24.30 15.30 10.31
N ILE A 237 -24.20 16.44 9.63
CA ILE A 237 -23.09 17.38 9.73
C ILE A 237 -23.42 18.41 10.81
N VAL A 238 -22.53 18.53 11.79
CA VAL A 238 -22.67 19.39 12.95
C VAL A 238 -21.51 20.38 13.00
N GLU A 239 -21.82 21.65 13.19
CA GLU A 239 -20.85 22.73 13.40
C GLU A 239 -21.25 23.52 14.65
N ASP A 240 -20.31 23.76 15.56
CA ASP A 240 -20.55 24.43 16.85
C ASP A 240 -21.74 23.83 17.64
N GLY A 241 -21.92 22.51 17.55
CA GLY A 241 -22.99 21.77 18.22
C GLY A 241 -24.37 21.88 17.56
N SER A 242 -24.50 22.61 16.46
CA SER A 242 -25.74 22.76 15.69
C SER A 242 -25.70 21.92 14.43
N LEU A 243 -26.82 21.25 14.10
CA LEU A 243 -26.99 20.57 12.82
C LEU A 243 -26.98 21.62 11.70
N VAL A 244 -26.09 21.44 10.71
CA VAL A 244 -25.99 22.34 9.54
C VAL A 244 -26.45 21.67 8.26
N GLU A 245 -26.30 20.35 8.15
CA GLU A 245 -26.67 19.59 6.95
C GLU A 245 -26.92 18.12 7.32
N GLU A 246 -27.78 17.43 6.56
CA GLU A 246 -28.02 16.00 6.72
C GLU A 246 -28.15 15.31 5.36
N PHE A 247 -27.79 14.03 5.30
CA PHE A 247 -27.83 13.21 4.09
C PHE A 247 -28.33 11.81 4.37
N ASP A 248 -29.21 11.32 3.50
CA ASP A 248 -29.55 9.91 3.42
C ASP A 248 -28.93 9.28 2.17
N TYR A 249 -28.38 8.09 2.32
CA TYR A 249 -27.79 7.34 1.22
C TYR A 249 -28.16 5.86 1.32
N GLU A 250 -28.13 5.19 0.17
CA GLU A 250 -28.40 3.77 0.08
C GLU A 250 -27.31 3.08 -0.73
N PHE A 251 -26.83 1.94 -0.23
CA PHE A 251 -25.85 1.13 -0.95
C PHE A 251 -26.11 -0.36 -0.74
N THR A 252 -25.48 -1.19 -1.56
CA THR A 252 -25.48 -2.66 -1.40
C THR A 252 -24.05 -3.13 -1.28
N THR A 253 -23.75 -3.93 -0.25
CA THR A 253 -22.43 -4.59 -0.11
C THR A 253 -22.21 -5.59 -1.24
N ARG A 254 -20.95 -5.87 -1.58
CA ARG A 254 -20.63 -6.81 -2.65
C ARG A 254 -20.97 -8.25 -2.26
N PRO A 255 -21.34 -9.11 -3.22
CA PRO A 255 -21.50 -10.54 -2.98
C PRO A 255 -20.14 -11.22 -2.69
N ASN A 256 -20.20 -12.41 -2.09
CA ASN A 256 -19.02 -13.25 -1.81
C ASN A 256 -18.43 -13.95 -3.05
N SER A 257 -18.98 -13.70 -4.23
CA SER A 257 -18.46 -14.20 -5.51
C SER A 257 -18.95 -13.27 -6.62
N PRO A 258 -18.19 -13.06 -7.71
CA PRO A 258 -18.66 -12.22 -8.81
C PRO A 258 -19.69 -12.99 -9.66
N PRO A 259 -20.51 -12.30 -10.47
CA PRO A 259 -21.35 -12.98 -11.45
C PRO A 259 -20.46 -13.67 -12.50
N ILE A 260 -20.71 -14.95 -12.77
CA ILE A 260 -19.92 -15.74 -13.74
C ILE A 260 -20.71 -15.92 -15.03
N ASN A 261 -20.08 -15.68 -16.18
CA ASN A 261 -20.66 -16.02 -17.47
C ASN A 261 -20.49 -17.53 -17.70
N PRO A 262 -21.56 -18.33 -17.83
CA PRO A 262 -21.45 -19.78 -18.02
C PRO A 262 -20.73 -20.18 -19.32
N ASN A 263 -20.65 -19.29 -20.31
CA ASN A 263 -19.90 -19.50 -21.55
C ASN A 263 -18.41 -19.15 -21.44
N LEU A 264 -17.97 -18.55 -20.35
CA LEU A 264 -16.57 -18.17 -20.08
C LEU A 264 -16.01 -18.91 -18.87
N VAL A 265 -16.38 -20.19 -18.73
CA VAL A 265 -15.82 -21.09 -17.71
C VAL A 265 -14.83 -22.03 -18.39
N PHE A 266 -13.56 -21.90 -18.03
CA PHE A 266 -12.44 -22.65 -18.59
C PHE A 266 -11.88 -23.59 -17.53
N ARG A 267 -11.76 -24.88 -17.84
CA ARG A 267 -10.90 -25.76 -17.05
C ARG A 267 -9.46 -25.48 -17.47
N LEU A 268 -8.56 -25.41 -16.50
CA LEU A 268 -7.16 -25.15 -16.77
C LEU A 268 -6.57 -26.22 -17.71
N SER A 269 -6.94 -27.49 -17.51
CA SER A 269 -6.57 -28.62 -18.39
C SER A 269 -6.90 -28.43 -19.86
N ASP A 270 -7.89 -27.61 -20.19
CA ASP A 270 -8.38 -27.43 -21.56
C ASP A 270 -7.67 -26.27 -22.28
N ILE A 271 -7.09 -25.33 -21.52
CA ILE A 271 -6.46 -24.11 -22.06
C ILE A 271 -4.95 -24.04 -21.81
N TYR A 272 -4.40 -24.89 -20.94
CA TYR A 272 -3.00 -24.86 -20.56
C TYR A 272 -2.21 -26.01 -21.19
N SER A 273 -1.08 -25.68 -21.81
CA SER A 273 -0.22 -26.63 -22.52
C SER A 273 1.22 -26.72 -21.99
N GLY A 274 1.50 -26.15 -20.81
CA GLY A 274 2.84 -26.07 -20.23
C GLY A 274 3.48 -24.68 -20.34
N GLY A 275 4.48 -24.39 -19.49
CA GLY A 275 5.14 -23.08 -19.41
C GLY A 275 4.29 -22.03 -18.70
N GLN A 276 4.39 -20.77 -19.13
CA GLN A 276 3.52 -19.69 -18.67
C GLN A 276 2.06 -19.87 -19.15
N LEU A 277 1.09 -19.61 -18.26
CA LEU A 277 -0.30 -19.36 -18.63
C LEU A 277 -0.48 -17.85 -18.88
N ASN A 278 -0.82 -17.47 -20.11
CA ASN A 278 -1.03 -16.05 -20.48
C ASN A 278 -2.48 -15.80 -20.90
N LEU A 279 -3.27 -15.17 -20.01
CA LEU A 279 -4.68 -14.89 -20.26
C LEU A 279 -4.90 -13.82 -21.33
N GLU A 280 -3.99 -12.86 -21.44
CA GLU A 280 -4.05 -11.80 -22.46
C GLU A 280 -3.86 -12.38 -23.86
N GLU A 281 -2.89 -13.28 -24.04
CA GLU A 281 -2.70 -13.99 -25.33
C GLU A 281 -3.85 -14.93 -25.67
N LEU A 282 -4.47 -15.55 -24.66
CA LEU A 282 -5.66 -16.37 -24.83
C LEU A 282 -6.95 -15.55 -25.04
N ASN A 283 -6.89 -14.22 -24.93
CA ASN A 283 -8.03 -13.30 -24.99
C ASN A 283 -9.14 -13.67 -23.99
N ILE A 284 -8.76 -14.09 -22.78
CA ILE A 284 -9.71 -14.45 -21.72
C ILE A 284 -10.00 -13.20 -20.90
N SER A 285 -11.19 -12.64 -21.06
CA SER A 285 -11.73 -11.55 -20.23
C SER A 285 -13.25 -11.68 -20.15
N GLY A 286 -13.81 -11.20 -19.05
CA GLY A 286 -15.26 -11.11 -18.87
C GLY A 286 -15.76 -9.68 -18.94
N GLU A 287 -16.99 -9.49 -18.47
CA GLU A 287 -17.64 -8.20 -18.29
C GLU A 287 -18.27 -8.09 -16.90
N ALA A 288 -18.77 -6.90 -16.54
CA ALA A 288 -19.28 -6.60 -15.19
C ALA A 288 -20.38 -7.55 -14.70
N ASP A 289 -21.23 -8.04 -15.60
CA ASP A 289 -22.35 -8.96 -15.34
C ASP A 289 -22.00 -10.43 -15.62
N GLY A 290 -20.77 -10.73 -16.02
CA GLY A 290 -20.36 -12.07 -16.42
C GLY A 290 -18.84 -12.21 -16.54
N TRP A 291 -18.20 -12.56 -15.43
CA TRP A 291 -16.75 -12.76 -15.36
C TRP A 291 -16.33 -14.06 -16.05
N ALA A 292 -15.13 -14.05 -16.59
CA ALA A 292 -14.44 -15.25 -17.04
C ALA A 292 -13.85 -15.98 -15.84
N LYS A 293 -14.04 -17.30 -15.75
CA LYS A 293 -13.59 -18.14 -14.64
C LYS A 293 -12.67 -19.23 -15.15
N ILE A 294 -11.46 -19.31 -14.59
CA ILE A 294 -10.49 -20.36 -14.83
C ILE A 294 -10.46 -21.26 -13.59
N ILE A 295 -10.73 -22.55 -13.78
CA ILE A 295 -10.80 -23.56 -12.73
C ILE A 295 -9.56 -24.45 -12.83
N GLY A 296 -8.69 -24.39 -11.82
CA GLY A 296 -7.55 -25.29 -11.68
C GLY A 296 -7.94 -26.67 -11.18
N ASP A 297 -6.99 -27.60 -11.27
CA ASP A 297 -7.06 -28.92 -10.66
C ASP A 297 -5.65 -29.36 -10.22
N GLU A 298 -5.58 -30.25 -9.22
CA GLU A 298 -4.32 -30.69 -8.61
C GLU A 298 -3.38 -31.42 -9.59
N ASN A 299 -3.92 -31.96 -10.70
CA ASN A 299 -3.15 -32.70 -11.69
C ASN A 299 -2.56 -31.78 -12.77
N THR A 300 -2.98 -30.51 -12.82
CA THR A 300 -2.58 -29.53 -13.84
C THR A 300 -1.95 -28.29 -13.19
N PRO A 301 -0.77 -28.39 -12.55
CA PRO A 301 -0.08 -27.21 -12.04
C PRO A 301 0.43 -26.34 -13.20
N VAL A 302 0.32 -25.02 -13.07
CA VAL A 302 1.02 -24.09 -13.96
C VAL A 302 2.48 -24.03 -13.51
N ILE A 303 3.39 -24.46 -14.38
CA ILE A 303 4.84 -24.49 -14.12
C ILE A 303 5.53 -23.61 -15.16
N ALA A 304 6.06 -22.48 -14.72
CA ALA A 304 6.80 -21.56 -15.59
C ALA A 304 8.10 -22.20 -16.09
N ASN A 305 8.51 -21.87 -17.32
CA ASN A 305 9.84 -22.18 -17.81
C ASN A 305 10.90 -21.30 -17.12
N GLU A 306 12.17 -21.66 -17.24
CA GLU A 306 13.31 -20.95 -16.63
C GLU A 306 13.35 -19.44 -16.95
N ASN A 307 12.94 -19.06 -18.16
CA ASN A 307 12.97 -17.68 -18.64
C ASN A 307 11.63 -16.97 -18.56
N ASP A 308 10.58 -17.64 -18.10
CA ASP A 308 9.26 -17.01 -17.95
C ASP A 308 9.31 -16.10 -16.72
N ASP A 309 9.16 -14.79 -16.91
CA ASP A 309 9.13 -13.85 -15.78
C ASP A 309 7.97 -14.12 -14.82
N TYR A 310 6.87 -14.69 -15.34
CA TYR A 310 5.67 -15.00 -14.58
C TYR A 310 5.18 -16.42 -14.87
N ALA A 311 4.67 -17.14 -13.87
CA ALA A 311 3.99 -18.41 -14.14
C ALA A 311 2.58 -18.20 -14.72
N ILE A 312 1.82 -17.24 -14.17
CA ILE A 312 0.56 -16.76 -14.73
C ILE A 312 0.68 -15.28 -15.06
N ASN A 313 0.45 -14.92 -16.32
CA ASN A 313 0.26 -13.56 -16.77
C ASN A 313 -1.23 -13.30 -17.01
N ILE A 314 -1.86 -12.53 -16.12
CA ILE A 314 -3.22 -12.02 -16.35
C ILE A 314 -3.19 -10.89 -17.39
N GLY A 315 -2.07 -10.16 -17.47
CA GLY A 315 -1.91 -9.01 -18.36
C GLY A 315 -2.90 -7.90 -18.02
N ASN A 316 -3.51 -7.34 -19.06
CA ASN A 316 -4.59 -6.35 -18.97
C ASN A 316 -6.00 -6.97 -18.92
N SER A 317 -6.12 -8.30 -18.81
CA SER A 317 -7.41 -8.99 -18.74
C SER A 317 -8.24 -8.51 -17.55
N ARG A 318 -9.56 -8.40 -17.73
CA ARG A 318 -10.50 -7.82 -16.74
C ARG A 318 -11.69 -8.74 -16.50
N TYR A 319 -12.29 -8.59 -15.33
CA TYR A 319 -13.42 -9.43 -14.88
C TYR A 319 -13.06 -10.92 -14.97
N VAL A 320 -11.94 -11.26 -14.33
CA VAL A 320 -11.32 -12.59 -14.37
C VAL A 320 -11.23 -13.18 -12.97
N MET A 321 -11.61 -14.45 -12.85
CA MET A 321 -11.50 -15.24 -11.64
C MET A 321 -10.58 -16.46 -11.87
N LEU A 322 -9.51 -16.56 -11.10
CA LEU A 322 -8.70 -17.78 -10.96
C LEU A 322 -9.21 -18.52 -9.72
N GLU A 323 -9.57 -19.80 -9.86
CA GLU A 323 -10.00 -20.62 -8.73
C GLU A 323 -9.24 -21.94 -8.67
N GLY A 324 -8.59 -22.22 -7.53
CA GLY A 324 -7.99 -23.54 -7.28
C GLY A 324 -6.76 -23.85 -8.12
N VAL A 325 -6.03 -22.84 -8.59
CA VAL A 325 -4.85 -23.05 -9.44
C VAL A 325 -3.60 -23.24 -8.59
N THR A 326 -2.88 -24.34 -8.82
CA THR A 326 -1.51 -24.53 -8.30
C THR A 326 -0.52 -23.89 -9.25
N VAL A 327 0.33 -23.01 -8.72
CA VAL A 327 1.29 -22.19 -9.46
C VAL A 327 2.70 -22.46 -8.94
N LYS A 328 3.62 -22.78 -9.84
CA LYS A 328 5.04 -23.00 -9.53
C LYS A 328 5.92 -22.20 -10.48
N GLY A 329 6.93 -21.55 -9.92
CA GLY A 329 7.93 -20.86 -10.72
C GLY A 329 7.55 -19.42 -11.04
N GLY A 330 8.17 -18.91 -12.10
CA GLY A 330 8.17 -17.52 -12.48
C GLY A 330 9.42 -16.83 -11.97
N LYS A 331 10.29 -16.42 -12.90
CA LYS A 331 11.58 -15.80 -12.58
C LYS A 331 11.39 -14.56 -11.70
N ARG A 332 10.34 -13.77 -11.92
CA ARG A 332 10.00 -12.59 -11.11
C ARG A 332 8.79 -12.84 -10.21
N HIS A 333 7.71 -13.40 -10.77
CA HIS A 333 6.45 -13.53 -10.03
C HIS A 333 5.71 -14.84 -10.27
N GLY A 334 4.95 -15.31 -9.29
CA GLY A 334 4.03 -16.43 -9.51
C GLY A 334 2.86 -15.99 -10.40
N ILE A 335 2.04 -15.07 -9.91
CA ILE A 335 0.90 -14.48 -10.63
C ILE A 335 1.17 -12.99 -10.84
N TYR A 336 1.05 -12.53 -12.07
CA TYR A 336 1.30 -11.15 -12.45
C TYR A 336 0.12 -10.53 -13.17
N SER A 337 -0.12 -9.25 -12.89
CA SER A 337 -1.03 -8.40 -13.65
C SER A 337 -0.57 -6.95 -13.68
N ARG A 338 -0.90 -6.24 -14.76
CA ARG A 338 -0.60 -4.81 -14.89
C ARG A 338 -1.73 -4.05 -15.59
N ASN A 339 -2.03 -2.84 -15.10
CA ASN A 339 -2.94 -1.88 -15.74
C ASN A 339 -4.37 -2.43 -15.97
N THR A 340 -4.91 -3.20 -15.02
CA THR A 340 -6.26 -3.78 -15.12
C THR A 340 -7.05 -3.68 -13.82
N HIS A 341 -8.29 -4.16 -13.83
CA HIS A 341 -9.19 -4.14 -12.69
C HIS A 341 -10.14 -5.34 -12.70
N HIS A 342 -10.83 -5.56 -11.58
CA HIS A 342 -11.79 -6.67 -11.41
C HIS A 342 -11.10 -8.02 -11.57
N ILE A 343 -10.21 -8.32 -10.62
CA ILE A 343 -9.48 -9.59 -10.53
C ILE A 343 -9.92 -10.32 -9.27
N TRP A 344 -10.17 -11.62 -9.37
CA TRP A 344 -10.44 -12.48 -8.23
C TRP A 344 -9.49 -13.68 -8.26
N ILE A 345 -8.63 -13.82 -7.25
CA ILE A 345 -7.72 -14.96 -7.10
C ILE A 345 -8.18 -15.73 -5.87
N LYS A 346 -8.71 -16.93 -6.08
CA LYS A 346 -9.37 -17.74 -5.04
C LYS A 346 -8.72 -19.10 -4.89
N ASN A 347 -8.39 -19.47 -3.65
CA ASN A 347 -7.91 -20.81 -3.31
C ASN A 347 -6.70 -21.27 -4.15
N CYS A 348 -5.84 -20.35 -4.57
CA CYS A 348 -4.63 -20.69 -5.31
C CYS A 348 -3.48 -21.04 -4.35
N ASP A 349 -2.61 -21.96 -4.76
CA ASP A 349 -1.36 -22.30 -4.06
C ASP A 349 -0.18 -21.85 -4.95
N VAL A 350 0.60 -20.88 -4.47
CA VAL A 350 1.70 -20.26 -5.21
C VAL A 350 3.02 -20.50 -4.50
N SER A 351 3.99 -21.09 -5.22
CA SER A 351 5.32 -21.40 -4.68
C SER A 351 6.44 -21.33 -5.73
N GLY A 352 7.70 -21.30 -5.27
CA GLY A 352 8.88 -21.43 -6.12
C GLY A 352 9.12 -20.27 -7.09
N TRP A 353 8.60 -19.07 -6.79
CA TRP A 353 8.83 -17.87 -7.61
C TRP A 353 10.12 -17.16 -7.21
N GLY A 354 10.55 -16.24 -8.06
CA GLY A 354 11.59 -15.25 -7.77
C GLY A 354 13.00 -15.73 -8.11
N ARG A 355 13.90 -14.75 -8.22
CA ARG A 355 15.31 -14.96 -8.57
C ARG A 355 16.11 -15.43 -7.35
N THR A 356 17.17 -16.18 -7.62
CA THR A 356 18.17 -16.58 -6.62
C THR A 356 19.46 -15.80 -6.86
N PRO A 357 20.08 -15.22 -5.81
CA PRO A 357 21.33 -14.49 -5.97
C PRO A 357 22.50 -15.41 -6.33
N THR A 358 23.33 -15.01 -7.30
CA THR A 358 24.62 -15.67 -7.58
C THR A 358 25.81 -14.85 -7.08
N HIS A 359 25.55 -13.61 -6.65
CA HIS A 359 26.56 -12.69 -6.14
C HIS A 359 26.01 -11.91 -4.94
N PHE A 360 26.88 -11.58 -3.98
CA PHE A 360 26.51 -10.80 -2.80
C PHE A 360 27.45 -9.60 -2.63
N LYS A 361 26.88 -8.43 -2.34
CA LYS A 361 27.61 -7.21 -1.98
C LYS A 361 27.16 -6.79 -0.59
N ASN A 362 28.06 -6.81 0.40
CA ASN A 362 27.78 -6.46 1.80
C ASN A 362 26.58 -7.21 2.40
N GLY A 363 26.40 -8.49 2.06
CA GLY A 363 25.30 -9.32 2.56
C GLY A 363 23.96 -9.15 1.81
N ILE A 364 23.89 -8.28 0.81
CA ILE A 364 22.71 -8.11 -0.06
C ILE A 364 22.90 -8.92 -1.34
N GLY A 365 21.87 -9.66 -1.75
CA GLY A 365 21.88 -10.54 -2.92
C GLY A 365 21.65 -9.83 -4.25
N PHE A 366 22.44 -10.21 -5.26
CA PHE A 366 22.37 -9.72 -6.64
C PHE A 366 22.27 -10.91 -7.60
N GLU A 367 21.57 -10.72 -8.72
CA GLU A 367 21.40 -11.77 -9.74
C GLU A 367 22.74 -12.22 -10.31
N ASN A 368 23.68 -11.29 -10.53
CA ASN A 368 25.07 -11.56 -10.92
C ASN A 368 26.00 -10.40 -10.53
N LYS A 369 27.30 -10.51 -10.84
CA LYS A 369 28.33 -9.51 -10.48
C LYS A 369 28.11 -8.17 -11.18
N GLU A 370 27.61 -8.21 -12.41
CA GLU A 370 27.35 -7.06 -13.28
C GLU A 370 26.06 -6.32 -12.91
N SER A 371 25.22 -6.90 -12.05
CA SER A 371 23.96 -6.29 -11.60
C SER A 371 24.20 -5.02 -10.78
N TYR A 372 23.52 -3.95 -11.19
CA TYR A 372 23.54 -2.65 -10.50
C TYR A 372 22.63 -2.61 -9.27
N TYR A 373 21.49 -3.30 -9.33
CA TYR A 373 20.50 -3.35 -8.25
C TYR A 373 20.44 -4.73 -7.61
N PRO A 374 20.13 -4.79 -6.30
CA PRO A 374 19.89 -6.05 -5.62
C PRO A 374 18.61 -6.71 -6.15
N ILE A 375 18.48 -8.01 -5.89
CA ILE A 375 17.20 -8.71 -6.09
C ILE A 375 16.21 -8.15 -5.07
N ASN A 376 15.12 -7.56 -5.55
CA ASN A 376 13.99 -7.10 -4.74
C ASN A 376 12.69 -7.18 -5.55
N TYR A 377 11.56 -7.13 -4.84
CA TYR A 377 10.21 -7.06 -5.40
C TYR A 377 9.80 -8.29 -6.21
N ASP A 378 10.45 -9.43 -6.04
CA ASP A 378 9.99 -10.69 -6.63
C ASP A 378 8.84 -11.24 -5.78
N ALA A 379 7.69 -11.52 -6.38
CA ALA A 379 6.44 -11.63 -5.63
C ALA A 379 5.63 -12.86 -6.00
N GLY A 380 5.05 -13.55 -5.02
CA GLY A 380 4.13 -14.65 -5.30
C GLY A 380 2.95 -14.14 -6.13
N ILE A 381 2.38 -13.00 -5.73
CA ILE A 381 1.35 -12.26 -6.47
C ILE A 381 1.82 -10.80 -6.64
N ALA A 382 2.02 -10.34 -7.87
CA ALA A 382 2.35 -8.95 -8.18
C ALA A 382 1.23 -8.28 -8.97
N LEU A 383 0.57 -7.30 -8.34
CA LEU A 383 -0.55 -6.58 -8.93
C LEU A 383 -0.19 -5.10 -9.09
N SER A 384 0.28 -4.74 -10.29
CA SER A 384 0.85 -3.42 -10.57
C SER A 384 -0.13 -2.50 -11.29
N ARG A 385 -0.45 -1.34 -10.70
CA ARG A 385 -1.46 -0.40 -11.23
C ARG A 385 -2.78 -1.12 -11.47
N THR A 386 -3.29 -1.80 -10.45
CA THR A 386 -4.57 -2.53 -10.53
C THR A 386 -5.58 -2.00 -9.51
N GLY A 387 -6.80 -2.52 -9.53
CA GLY A 387 -7.85 -2.09 -8.62
C GLY A 387 -9.11 -2.94 -8.70
N ILE A 388 -9.94 -2.90 -7.65
CA ILE A 388 -11.07 -3.84 -7.48
C ILE A 388 -10.55 -5.28 -7.56
N VAL A 389 -9.88 -5.70 -6.49
CA VAL A 389 -9.17 -6.97 -6.41
C VAL A 389 -9.70 -7.75 -5.22
N VAL A 390 -9.95 -9.04 -5.41
CA VAL A 390 -10.13 -9.98 -4.31
C VAL A 390 -9.03 -11.04 -4.38
N VAL A 391 -8.27 -11.21 -3.31
CA VAL A 391 -7.38 -12.36 -3.13
C VAL A 391 -7.88 -13.08 -1.89
N GLU A 392 -8.38 -14.30 -2.07
CA GLU A 392 -8.95 -15.06 -0.96
C GLU A 392 -8.57 -16.52 -0.91
N GLY A 393 -8.44 -17.07 0.30
CA GLY A 393 -8.18 -18.49 0.51
C GLY A 393 -6.84 -18.98 -0.07
N CYS A 394 -5.96 -18.08 -0.50
CA CYS A 394 -4.72 -18.42 -1.18
C CYS A 394 -3.62 -18.74 -0.18
N LYS A 395 -2.71 -19.62 -0.61
CA LYS A 395 -1.47 -19.95 0.08
C LYS A 395 -0.31 -19.44 -0.79
N VAL A 396 0.52 -18.58 -0.24
CA VAL A 396 1.68 -18.01 -0.97
C VAL A 396 2.91 -18.20 -0.12
N HIS A 397 3.80 -19.09 -0.55
CA HIS A 397 4.89 -19.59 0.29
C HIS A 397 6.07 -20.14 -0.49
N SER A 398 7.21 -20.30 0.19
CA SER A 398 8.41 -20.93 -0.39
C SER A 398 8.92 -20.23 -1.67
N PRO A 399 9.30 -18.95 -1.61
CA PRO A 399 10.05 -18.32 -2.71
C PRO A 399 11.39 -19.03 -2.91
N ASN A 400 12.01 -18.88 -4.09
CA ASN A 400 13.35 -19.43 -4.35
C ASN A 400 14.43 -18.67 -3.57
N GLY A 401 14.31 -17.34 -3.50
CA GLY A 401 15.24 -16.45 -2.80
C GLY A 401 14.90 -16.29 -1.31
N THR A 402 15.67 -15.41 -0.66
CA THR A 402 15.46 -14.97 0.72
C THR A 402 15.90 -13.52 0.84
N ALA A 403 15.25 -12.73 1.70
CA ALA A 403 15.64 -11.34 1.93
C ALA A 403 16.78 -11.23 2.96
N ASN A 404 17.65 -10.23 2.83
CA ASN A 404 18.62 -9.92 3.88
C ASN A 404 17.93 -9.33 5.13
N HIS A 405 18.48 -9.55 6.33
CA HIS A 405 18.08 -8.77 7.51
C HIS A 405 18.63 -7.33 7.53
N TRP A 406 18.06 -6.52 8.41
CA TRP A 406 18.46 -5.14 8.72
C TRP A 406 19.96 -4.93 9.08
N GLY A 407 20.67 -5.98 9.52
CA GLY A 407 22.12 -5.91 9.78
C GLY A 407 22.99 -5.69 8.54
N TYR A 408 22.44 -5.86 7.34
CA TYR A 408 23.09 -5.59 6.06
C TYR A 408 22.49 -4.35 5.35
N GLY A 409 21.64 -3.58 6.05
CA GLY A 409 20.83 -2.51 5.47
C GLY A 409 19.37 -2.91 5.32
N HIS A 410 18.55 -2.02 4.75
CA HIS A 410 17.12 -2.29 4.51
C HIS A 410 16.97 -3.65 3.80
N PRO A 411 16.09 -4.54 4.30
CA PRO A 411 15.83 -5.82 3.66
C PRO A 411 15.45 -5.65 2.18
N LYS A 412 16.01 -6.52 1.34
CA LYS A 412 15.74 -6.65 -0.10
C LYS A 412 15.58 -8.13 -0.41
N GLY A 413 14.51 -8.51 -1.10
CA GLY A 413 14.26 -9.91 -1.44
C GLY A 413 12.82 -10.16 -1.91
N PRO A 414 12.33 -11.40 -1.76
CA PRO A 414 10.99 -11.76 -2.19
C PRO A 414 9.91 -11.23 -1.23
N THR A 415 8.69 -11.07 -1.73
CA THR A 415 7.47 -10.82 -0.96
C THR A 415 6.39 -11.83 -1.34
N ALA A 416 5.38 -12.06 -0.48
CA ALA A 416 4.24 -12.87 -0.88
C ALA A 416 3.34 -12.09 -1.85
N MET A 417 3.09 -10.82 -1.57
CA MET A 417 2.28 -9.97 -2.42
C MET A 417 2.88 -8.58 -2.57
N LEU A 418 3.04 -8.14 -3.82
CA LEU A 418 3.47 -6.78 -4.15
C LEU A 418 2.27 -5.98 -4.66
N ILE A 419 1.99 -4.85 -4.02
CA ILE A 419 0.82 -4.04 -4.35
C ILE A 419 1.17 -2.66 -4.90
N LEU A 420 0.38 -2.25 -5.87
CA LEU A 420 0.30 -0.88 -6.36
C LEU A 420 -1.11 -0.63 -6.88
N ALA A 421 -1.98 -0.09 -6.03
CA ALA A 421 -3.39 0.10 -6.34
C ALA A 421 -3.68 1.33 -7.24
N LYS A 422 -2.64 1.92 -7.86
CA LYS A 422 -2.69 3.14 -8.67
C LYS A 422 -3.08 2.85 -10.12
N LEU A 423 -4.35 2.53 -10.37
CA LEU A 423 -4.88 2.55 -11.74
C LEU A 423 -5.07 4.00 -12.23
N TYR A 424 -4.91 4.28 -13.52
CA TYR A 424 -5.12 5.64 -14.05
C TYR A 424 -6.55 6.12 -13.83
N ASN A 425 -7.55 5.29 -14.14
CA ASN A 425 -8.95 5.62 -13.88
C ASN A 425 -9.19 5.67 -12.36
N PRO A 426 -9.50 6.84 -11.77
CA PRO A 426 -9.70 6.97 -10.33
C PRO A 426 -10.81 6.06 -9.80
N GLN A 427 -11.88 5.81 -10.56
CA GLN A 427 -13.03 5.02 -10.10
C GLN A 427 -12.66 3.61 -9.65
N PHE A 428 -11.60 3.04 -10.22
CA PHE A 428 -11.16 1.68 -9.91
C PHE A 428 -9.96 1.61 -8.96
N ARG A 429 -9.33 2.73 -8.59
CA ARG A 429 -8.19 2.72 -7.64
C ARG A 429 -8.58 2.14 -6.29
N GLY A 430 -7.65 1.44 -5.64
CA GLY A 430 -7.88 0.81 -4.35
C GLY A 430 -8.85 -0.38 -4.45
N GLN A 431 -9.73 -0.53 -3.45
CA GLN A 431 -10.76 -1.56 -3.44
C GLN A 431 -10.22 -2.99 -3.45
N TYR A 432 -9.13 -3.21 -2.71
CA TYR A 432 -8.56 -4.53 -2.48
C TYR A 432 -9.28 -5.20 -1.31
N ILE A 433 -9.64 -6.46 -1.48
CA ILE A 433 -10.11 -7.34 -0.42
C ILE A 433 -9.15 -8.52 -0.34
N ILE A 434 -8.31 -8.53 0.68
CA ILE A 434 -7.33 -9.61 0.91
C ILE A 434 -7.82 -10.38 2.12
N ARG A 435 -8.38 -11.58 1.92
CA ARG A 435 -9.02 -12.31 3.01
C ARG A 435 -8.78 -13.80 3.09
N ASN A 436 -8.77 -14.36 4.29
CA ASN A 436 -8.66 -15.81 4.50
C ASN A 436 -7.39 -16.43 3.89
N ASN A 437 -6.31 -15.66 3.69
CA ASN A 437 -5.09 -16.14 3.06
C ASN A 437 -4.05 -16.61 4.10
N ARG A 438 -3.10 -17.43 3.65
CA ARG A 438 -1.88 -17.78 4.38
C ARG A 438 -0.67 -17.38 3.57
N PHE A 439 -0.03 -16.28 3.94
CA PHE A 439 1.20 -15.81 3.29
C PHE A 439 2.37 -15.98 4.26
N PHE A 440 3.32 -16.84 3.91
CA PHE A 440 4.40 -17.19 4.83
C PHE A 440 5.67 -17.66 4.15
N GLY A 441 6.81 -17.22 4.67
CA GLY A 441 8.13 -17.74 4.35
C GLY A 441 8.52 -18.92 5.25
N SER A 442 9.81 -19.18 5.35
CA SER A 442 10.41 -20.05 6.39
C SER A 442 11.61 -19.34 7.01
N ASN A 443 12.28 -19.95 7.99
CA ASN A 443 13.52 -19.37 8.53
C ASN A 443 14.62 -19.24 7.47
N GLU A 444 14.65 -20.13 6.49
CA GLU A 444 15.63 -20.17 5.41
C GLU A 444 15.24 -19.23 4.25
N HIS A 445 13.92 -19.08 4.02
CA HIS A 445 13.35 -18.31 2.92
C HIS A 445 12.39 -17.25 3.44
N ARG A 446 12.93 -16.21 4.08
CA ARG A 446 12.16 -15.09 4.62
C ARG A 446 11.87 -14.07 3.56
N PHE A 447 10.71 -13.42 3.69
CA PHE A 447 10.36 -12.28 2.86
C PHE A 447 11.13 -11.02 3.28
N ASN A 448 11.17 -10.03 2.39
CA ASN A 448 11.39 -8.64 2.79
C ASN A 448 10.21 -8.25 3.72
N ASP A 449 9.09 -7.88 3.10
CA ASP A 449 7.78 -7.75 3.72
C ASP A 449 6.88 -8.90 3.25
N VAL A 450 5.95 -9.37 4.08
CA VAL A 450 4.98 -10.39 3.60
C VAL A 450 4.07 -9.78 2.53
N ILE A 451 3.55 -8.57 2.77
CA ILE A 451 2.90 -7.74 1.76
C ILE A 451 3.66 -6.42 1.65
N GLU A 452 4.32 -6.22 0.52
CA GLU A 452 5.15 -5.04 0.22
C GLU A 452 4.34 -4.04 -0.63
N SER A 453 4.40 -2.77 -0.25
CA SER A 453 3.76 -1.67 -0.95
C SER A 453 4.73 -0.96 -1.89
N ARG A 454 4.18 -0.25 -2.89
CA ARG A 454 4.96 0.61 -3.77
C ARG A 454 4.57 2.06 -3.59
N ILE A 455 5.58 2.93 -3.70
CA ILE A 455 5.44 4.40 -3.70
C ILE A 455 4.89 4.92 -2.37
N ASN A 456 5.40 4.37 -1.27
CA ASN A 456 4.93 4.56 0.11
C ASN A 456 4.84 6.05 0.53
N GLY A 457 5.71 6.91 0.00
CA GLY A 457 5.72 8.35 0.30
C GLY A 457 4.67 9.21 -0.43
N ARG A 458 3.71 8.62 -1.15
CA ARG A 458 2.72 9.35 -1.96
C ARG A 458 1.29 8.96 -1.61
N ILE A 459 0.34 9.90 -1.80
CA ILE A 459 -1.10 9.65 -1.58
C ILE A 459 -1.68 8.57 -2.51
N THR A 460 -0.93 8.20 -3.56
CA THR A 460 -1.25 7.14 -4.52
C THR A 460 -0.44 5.86 -4.30
N GLY A 461 0.28 5.75 -3.18
CA GLY A 461 1.04 4.57 -2.78
C GLY A 461 0.20 3.48 -2.10
N GLY A 462 0.74 2.26 -2.12
CA GLY A 462 0.18 1.09 -1.44
C GLY A 462 -1.25 0.76 -1.87
N PHE A 463 -2.12 0.54 -0.89
CA PHE A 463 -3.55 0.25 -1.10
C PHE A 463 -4.36 1.47 -1.55
N ILE A 464 -3.81 2.69 -1.41
CA ILE A 464 -4.45 3.99 -1.68
C ILE A 464 -5.69 4.25 -0.83
N ARG A 465 -6.78 3.50 -1.08
CA ARG A 465 -8.07 3.73 -0.47
C ARG A 465 -9.02 2.54 -0.49
N ASP A 466 -10.06 2.63 0.33
CA ASP A 466 -11.27 1.82 0.28
C ASP A 466 -10.97 0.31 0.23
N SER A 467 -10.02 -0.17 1.03
CA SER A 467 -9.52 -1.55 0.97
C SER A 467 -9.67 -2.25 2.31
N ALA A 468 -9.86 -3.58 2.29
CA ALA A 468 -10.02 -4.40 3.49
C ALA A 468 -9.09 -5.62 3.45
N ILE A 469 -8.21 -5.73 4.44
CA ILE A 469 -7.26 -6.81 4.60
C ILE A 469 -7.62 -7.51 5.90
N HIS A 470 -8.21 -8.71 5.82
CA HIS A 470 -8.73 -9.36 7.00
C HIS A 470 -8.72 -10.88 7.01
N ASP A 471 -8.76 -11.49 8.19
CA ASP A 471 -8.78 -12.95 8.32
C ASP A 471 -7.55 -13.67 7.72
N ASN A 472 -6.42 -12.98 7.58
CA ASN A 472 -5.20 -13.58 7.02
C ASN A 472 -4.22 -14.02 8.10
N TYR A 473 -3.32 -14.91 7.71
CA TYR A 473 -2.11 -15.24 8.45
C TYR A 473 -0.88 -14.73 7.69
N PHE A 474 -0.02 -13.99 8.37
CA PHE A 474 1.24 -13.46 7.85
C PHE A 474 2.42 -13.90 8.71
N GLY A 475 3.52 -14.35 8.08
CA GLY A 475 4.76 -14.54 8.83
C GLY A 475 6.03 -14.77 8.03
N TYR A 476 7.14 -14.75 8.75
CA TYR A 476 8.52 -14.91 8.25
C TYR A 476 8.97 -13.76 7.33
N ALA A 477 8.93 -12.53 7.84
CA ALA A 477 9.47 -11.34 7.18
C ALA A 477 10.73 -10.83 7.90
N ASN A 478 11.71 -10.33 7.15
CA ASN A 478 12.88 -9.66 7.70
C ASN A 478 12.66 -8.15 7.91
N ASP A 479 11.59 -7.59 7.35
CA ASP A 479 11.06 -6.27 7.64
C ASP A 479 9.63 -6.34 8.20
N ASP A 480 8.62 -5.82 7.50
CA ASP A 480 7.26 -5.72 8.01
C ASP A 480 6.38 -6.95 7.66
N GLY A 481 5.48 -7.32 8.56
CA GLY A 481 4.41 -8.26 8.24
C GLY A 481 3.48 -7.73 7.14
N ILE A 482 3.35 -6.40 7.02
CA ILE A 482 2.64 -5.72 5.95
C ILE A 482 2.97 -4.23 5.96
N GLU A 483 3.11 -3.64 4.78
CA GLU A 483 3.09 -2.19 4.58
C GLU A 483 1.69 -1.71 4.17
N LEU A 484 1.07 -0.85 4.98
CA LEU A 484 -0.11 -0.08 4.59
C LEU A 484 0.25 1.27 3.95
N ASP A 485 1.53 1.63 3.98
CA ASP A 485 2.13 2.92 3.65
C ASP A 485 1.58 3.58 2.37
N GLY A 486 1.49 4.91 2.39
CA GLY A 486 0.92 5.69 1.28
C GLY A 486 -0.49 6.18 1.59
N GLY A 487 -1.40 6.09 0.62
CA GLY A 487 -2.70 6.78 0.69
C GLY A 487 -3.55 6.43 1.91
N GLN A 488 -3.68 5.15 2.25
CA GLN A 488 -4.33 4.69 3.49
C GLN A 488 -5.79 5.17 3.75
N SER A 489 -6.49 5.72 2.77
CA SER A 489 -7.81 6.33 3.01
C SER A 489 -8.94 5.31 3.10
N ASN A 490 -9.53 5.13 4.28
CA ASN A 490 -10.46 4.04 4.57
C ASN A 490 -9.85 2.67 4.27
N VAL A 491 -8.57 2.49 4.62
CA VAL A 491 -7.92 1.17 4.56
C VAL A 491 -8.12 0.46 5.90
N LEU A 492 -8.74 -0.71 5.86
CA LEU A 492 -9.10 -1.55 6.98
C LEU A 492 -8.14 -2.74 7.06
N PHE A 493 -7.54 -2.97 8.22
CA PHE A 493 -6.66 -4.09 8.52
C PHE A 493 -7.14 -4.78 9.79
N TYR A 494 -7.83 -5.91 9.67
CA TYR A 494 -8.49 -6.50 10.84
C TYR A 494 -8.58 -8.02 10.86
N ASN A 495 -8.73 -8.60 12.05
CA ASN A 495 -8.85 -10.05 12.19
C ASN A 495 -7.68 -10.87 11.63
N ASN A 496 -6.49 -10.27 11.50
CA ASN A 496 -5.29 -10.96 10.99
C ASN A 496 -4.45 -11.51 12.15
N GLU A 497 -3.72 -12.58 11.86
CA GLU A 497 -2.63 -13.09 12.70
C GLU A 497 -1.28 -12.74 12.06
N ILE A 498 -0.37 -12.21 12.87
CA ILE A 498 1.00 -11.87 12.43
C ILE A 498 2.00 -12.43 13.43
N GLU A 499 2.99 -13.17 12.92
CA GLU A 499 4.15 -13.59 13.70
C GLU A 499 5.44 -13.61 12.88
N GLN A 500 6.59 -13.75 13.54
CA GLN A 500 7.87 -13.94 12.86
C GLN A 500 8.18 -12.83 11.84
N ALA A 501 7.94 -11.57 12.20
CA ALA A 501 8.33 -10.41 11.41
C ALA A 501 9.18 -9.44 12.26
N PHE A 502 10.06 -8.64 11.64
CA PHE A 502 10.82 -7.61 12.39
C PHE A 502 9.85 -6.58 12.98
N CYS A 503 8.83 -6.21 12.21
CA CYS A 503 7.69 -5.40 12.62
C CYS A 503 6.39 -6.08 12.20
N GLY A 504 5.30 -5.86 12.93
CA GLY A 504 4.00 -6.43 12.57
C GLY A 504 3.35 -5.69 11.38
N VAL A 505 3.02 -4.42 11.58
CA VAL A 505 2.35 -3.56 10.59
C VAL A 505 3.12 -2.25 10.46
N SER A 506 3.44 -1.83 9.23
CA SER A 506 3.87 -0.46 8.92
C SER A 506 2.71 0.37 8.41
N ALA A 507 2.58 1.58 8.95
CA ALA A 507 1.73 2.63 8.42
C ALA A 507 2.51 3.96 8.34
N VAL A 508 3.71 3.90 7.76
CA VAL A 508 4.72 4.96 7.71
C VAL A 508 5.05 5.36 6.27
N PRO A 509 4.55 6.49 5.74
CA PRO A 509 3.59 7.42 6.33
C PRO A 509 2.13 7.09 5.96
N ASN A 510 1.20 7.66 6.72
CA ASN A 510 -0.20 7.77 6.34
C ASN A 510 -0.45 9.10 5.61
N MET A 511 -0.57 9.02 4.29
CA MET A 511 -0.62 10.16 3.38
C MET A 511 -2.03 10.70 3.11
N LEU A 512 -3.09 10.09 3.65
CA LEU A 512 -4.46 10.61 3.52
C LEU A 512 -5.34 10.17 4.70
N GLY A 513 -5.48 8.85 4.91
CA GLY A 513 -6.28 8.32 6.00
C GLY A 513 -7.79 8.65 5.89
N PRO A 514 -8.57 8.36 6.95
CA PRO A 514 -8.19 7.56 8.11
C PRO A 514 -7.90 6.10 7.71
N SER A 515 -6.94 5.45 8.37
CA SER A 515 -6.77 3.98 8.32
C SER A 515 -7.17 3.33 9.64
N TYR A 516 -7.42 2.02 9.62
CA TYR A 516 -7.92 1.27 10.76
C TYR A 516 -7.19 -0.06 10.91
N ILE A 517 -6.53 -0.28 12.04
CA ILE A 517 -5.86 -1.51 12.44
C ILE A 517 -6.60 -2.04 13.65
N PHE A 518 -7.42 -3.10 13.51
CA PHE A 518 -8.26 -3.54 14.62
C PHE A 518 -8.48 -5.04 14.74
N ASN A 519 -8.71 -5.54 15.94
CA ASN A 519 -8.98 -6.97 16.18
C ASN A 519 -7.92 -7.93 15.58
N ASN A 520 -6.66 -7.51 15.50
CA ASN A 520 -5.57 -8.37 15.07
C ASN A 520 -4.89 -9.06 16.26
N TYR A 521 -4.26 -10.20 16.00
CA TYR A 521 -3.37 -10.88 16.92
C TYR A 521 -1.94 -10.78 16.41
N ILE A 522 -1.11 -9.98 17.09
CA ILE A 522 0.30 -9.80 16.74
C ILE A 522 1.14 -10.38 17.85
N HIS A 523 1.90 -11.42 17.53
CA HIS A 523 2.67 -12.15 18.54
C HIS A 523 4.01 -12.62 17.99
N ASN A 524 4.90 -13.06 18.88
CA ASN A 524 6.11 -13.81 18.49
C ASN A 524 6.93 -13.13 17.35
N LEU A 525 7.13 -11.81 17.45
CA LEU A 525 7.87 -11.03 16.43
C LEU A 525 9.37 -11.25 16.55
N GLY A 526 10.04 -11.34 15.40
CA GLY A 526 11.47 -11.55 15.25
C GLY A 526 11.84 -11.75 13.79
N ASP A 527 12.90 -11.09 13.33
CA ASP A 527 13.61 -11.37 12.07
C ASP A 527 14.46 -12.65 12.19
N GLU A 528 15.23 -13.01 11.17
CA GLU A 528 16.12 -14.19 11.21
C GLU A 528 17.16 -14.18 12.36
N ARG A 529 17.39 -13.02 13.00
CA ARG A 529 18.31 -12.85 14.13
C ARG A 529 17.56 -12.71 15.47
N ASP A 530 16.25 -12.95 15.48
CA ASP A 530 15.37 -12.69 16.63
C ASP A 530 15.39 -11.21 17.09
N LYS A 531 15.61 -10.29 16.14
CA LYS A 531 15.47 -8.84 16.33
C LYS A 531 14.10 -8.40 15.85
N ASN A 532 13.55 -7.39 16.52
CA ASN A 532 12.23 -6.82 16.23
C ASN A 532 12.20 -5.34 16.65
N TRP A 533 11.20 -4.59 16.20
CA TRP A 533 11.04 -3.18 16.57
C TRP A 533 9.66 -2.82 17.14
N ALA A 534 8.58 -3.09 16.42
CA ALA A 534 7.23 -2.75 16.87
C ALA A 534 6.17 -3.70 16.31
N ALA A 535 5.10 -3.95 17.06
CA ALA A 535 3.91 -4.59 16.52
C ALA A 535 3.22 -3.70 15.49
N ILE A 536 3.15 -2.40 15.76
CA ILE A 536 2.61 -1.40 14.83
C ILE A 536 3.58 -0.22 14.79
N LYS A 537 4.12 0.05 13.60
CA LYS A 537 5.11 1.10 13.30
C LYS A 537 4.38 2.28 12.64
N LEU A 538 4.51 3.48 13.20
CA LEU A 538 3.80 4.70 12.79
C LEU A 538 4.78 5.87 12.61
N GLY A 539 4.55 6.82 11.72
CA GLY A 539 5.46 7.97 11.58
C GLY A 539 5.29 8.82 10.33
N GLY A 540 6.14 9.84 10.20
CA GLY A 540 6.21 10.74 9.04
C GLY A 540 5.18 11.87 8.99
N LEU A 541 4.45 12.16 10.08
CA LEU A 541 3.37 13.13 10.09
C LEU A 541 3.78 14.54 9.64
N TYR A 542 4.90 15.09 10.09
CA TYR A 542 5.30 16.46 9.75
C TYR A 542 5.99 16.57 8.39
N THR A 543 6.69 15.53 7.95
CA THR A 543 7.34 15.52 6.63
C THR A 543 6.37 15.12 5.52
N ARG A 544 5.33 14.35 5.87
CA ARG A 544 4.30 13.81 4.99
C ARG A 544 2.92 13.87 5.66
N PRO A 545 2.38 15.08 5.93
CA PRO A 545 1.15 15.27 6.70
C PRO A 545 -0.11 14.89 5.92
N ALA A 546 -0.96 14.03 6.51
CA ALA A 546 -2.40 14.06 6.22
C ALA A 546 -3.28 13.18 7.14
N GLY A 547 -2.89 11.93 7.45
CA GLY A 547 -3.86 10.92 7.89
C GLY A 547 -3.72 10.41 9.32
N ILE A 548 -4.86 10.27 10.01
CA ILE A 548 -4.94 9.57 11.30
C ILE A 548 -4.91 8.04 11.11
N VAL A 549 -4.17 7.35 11.98
CA VAL A 549 -4.20 5.89 12.09
C VAL A 549 -5.02 5.49 13.32
N ASN A 550 -6.08 4.72 13.12
CA ASN A 550 -6.91 4.18 14.19
C ASN A 550 -6.42 2.78 14.59
N VAL A 551 -6.22 2.52 15.88
CA VAL A 551 -5.71 1.25 16.40
C VAL A 551 -6.64 0.73 17.48
N PHE A 552 -7.50 -0.25 17.18
CA PHE A 552 -8.60 -0.64 18.08
C PHE A 552 -8.62 -2.12 18.42
N ASN A 553 -8.89 -2.47 19.69
CA ASN A 553 -9.19 -3.85 20.08
C ASN A 553 -8.15 -4.90 19.61
N ASN A 554 -6.87 -4.54 19.43
CA ASN A 554 -5.82 -5.51 19.04
C ASN A 554 -5.27 -6.23 20.27
N LEU A 555 -4.91 -7.50 20.10
CA LEU A 555 -4.16 -8.29 21.07
C LEU A 555 -2.71 -8.41 20.61
N VAL A 556 -1.79 -7.83 21.39
CA VAL A 556 -0.37 -7.80 21.09
C VAL A 556 0.41 -8.46 22.22
N VAL A 557 1.12 -9.55 21.91
CA VAL A 557 1.91 -10.32 22.87
C VAL A 557 3.31 -10.55 22.30
N THR A 558 4.27 -9.68 22.61
CA THR A 558 5.57 -9.67 21.91
C THR A 558 6.73 -9.16 22.76
N GLY A 559 7.95 -9.58 22.44
CA GLY A 559 9.18 -9.00 23.04
C GLY A 559 9.62 -7.67 22.43
N SER A 560 8.72 -7.02 21.68
CA SER A 560 8.96 -5.77 20.96
C SER A 560 8.28 -4.57 21.63
N ASN A 561 8.15 -3.45 20.92
CA ASN A 561 7.20 -2.41 21.32
C ASN A 561 5.79 -2.75 20.79
N GLY A 562 4.74 -2.27 21.45
CA GLY A 562 3.37 -2.34 20.94
C GLY A 562 3.19 -1.37 19.77
N LEU A 563 2.99 -0.09 20.09
CA LEU A 563 3.06 1.01 19.13
C LEU A 563 4.39 1.72 19.24
N ALA A 564 5.08 2.00 18.13
CA ALA A 564 6.28 2.81 18.16
C ALA A 564 6.51 3.60 16.87
N GLN A 565 7.28 4.68 16.98
CA GLN A 565 7.69 5.46 15.84
C GLN A 565 8.53 4.66 14.83
N GLY A 566 8.32 4.90 13.54
CA GLY A 566 9.22 4.60 12.42
C GLY A 566 9.54 5.90 11.70
N GLY A 567 10.78 6.06 11.23
CA GLY A 567 11.21 7.31 10.59
C GLY A 567 10.82 7.35 9.12
N PHE A 568 10.20 8.44 8.67
CA PHE A 568 10.05 8.78 7.25
C PHE A 568 10.61 10.16 6.95
N SER A 569 11.56 10.25 6.03
CA SER A 569 12.27 11.52 5.72
C SER A 569 12.81 12.22 6.98
N GLY A 570 13.25 11.46 7.99
CA GLY A 570 13.79 11.97 9.25
C GLY A 570 12.75 12.28 10.34
N ASP A 571 11.46 12.05 10.10
CA ASP A 571 10.39 12.31 11.06
C ASP A 571 9.68 11.02 11.53
N GLY A 572 9.58 10.86 12.85
CA GLY A 572 8.90 9.73 13.51
C GLY A 572 7.56 10.11 14.15
N THR A 573 7.11 11.36 14.01
CA THR A 573 5.85 11.82 14.61
C THR A 573 4.65 11.15 13.94
N PHE A 574 3.62 10.82 14.71
CA PHE A 574 2.39 10.21 14.18
C PHE A 574 1.12 10.77 14.83
N TRP A 575 0.02 10.73 14.07
CA TRP A 575 -1.33 11.07 14.53
C TRP A 575 -2.16 9.78 14.67
N THR A 576 -2.58 9.46 15.90
CA THR A 576 -3.15 8.14 16.19
C THR A 576 -4.27 8.20 17.20
N HIS A 577 -5.30 7.40 16.98
CA HIS A 577 -6.31 7.08 17.98
C HIS A 577 -6.20 5.59 18.33
N ALA A 578 -5.60 5.28 19.47
CA ALA A 578 -5.45 3.92 19.97
C ALA A 578 -6.40 3.67 21.15
N GLN A 579 -7.32 2.72 21.01
CA GLN A 579 -8.31 2.43 22.03
C GLN A 579 -8.57 0.93 22.25
N ASN A 580 -8.74 0.53 23.51
CA ASN A 580 -9.12 -0.83 23.92
C ASN A 580 -8.14 -1.95 23.48
N ASN A 581 -6.88 -1.63 23.21
CA ASN A 581 -5.88 -2.65 22.87
C ASN A 581 -5.33 -3.32 24.12
N ILE A 582 -4.85 -4.56 23.98
CA ILE A 582 -4.08 -5.28 25.00
C ILE A 582 -2.65 -5.41 24.51
N PHE A 583 -1.70 -4.83 25.26
CA PHE A 583 -0.27 -4.92 25.01
C PHE A 583 0.43 -5.63 26.17
N VAL A 584 1.00 -6.80 25.88
CA VAL A 584 1.79 -7.58 26.85
C VAL A 584 3.18 -7.83 26.29
N HIS A 585 4.21 -7.51 27.08
CA HIS A 585 5.61 -7.61 26.68
C HIS A 585 6.44 -8.45 27.64
N ASP A 586 7.48 -9.11 27.13
CA ASP A 586 8.38 -9.96 27.92
C ASP A 586 9.87 -9.52 27.87
N ARG A 587 10.18 -8.42 27.18
CA ARG A 587 11.50 -7.78 27.15
C ARG A 587 11.38 -6.35 27.66
N TYR A 588 12.40 -5.84 28.35
CA TYR A 588 12.49 -4.44 28.74
C TYR A 588 13.92 -3.90 28.61
N SER A 589 14.07 -2.77 27.92
CA SER A 589 15.32 -2.02 27.76
C SER A 589 15.00 -0.55 27.45
N GLN A 590 16.03 0.29 27.28
CA GLN A 590 15.85 1.72 27.02
C GLN A 590 15.01 2.08 25.78
N LYS A 591 14.87 1.16 24.80
CA LYS A 591 14.12 1.41 23.54
C LYS A 591 13.13 0.30 23.18
N LYS A 592 12.92 -0.68 24.06
CA LYS A 592 12.07 -1.85 23.78
C LYS A 592 11.24 -2.27 24.98
N GLY A 593 10.08 -2.85 24.72
CA GLY A 593 9.15 -3.31 25.73
C GLY A 593 8.12 -2.26 26.15
N TYR A 594 8.00 -1.18 25.39
CA TYR A 594 7.00 -0.15 25.60
C TYR A 594 5.70 -0.59 24.93
N SER A 595 4.58 -0.49 25.63
CA SER A 595 3.25 -0.66 25.02
C SER A 595 2.97 0.43 24.01
N ILE A 596 3.34 1.66 24.35
CA ILE A 596 3.25 2.82 23.47
C ILE A 596 4.55 3.60 23.62
N HIS A 597 5.27 3.79 22.52
CA HIS A 597 6.50 4.58 22.43
C HIS A 597 6.30 5.73 21.43
N ASP A 598 5.70 6.80 21.92
CA ASP A 598 5.42 8.06 21.21
C ASP A 598 6.27 9.20 21.82
N PRO A 599 7.54 9.34 21.44
CA PRO A 599 8.34 10.48 21.88
C PRO A 599 7.91 11.80 21.21
N GLY A 600 7.16 11.76 20.10
CA GLY A 600 6.71 12.94 19.36
C GLY A 600 5.55 13.66 20.04
N ARG A 601 4.70 12.92 20.77
CA ARG A 601 3.60 13.45 21.60
C ARG A 601 2.71 14.43 20.83
N PHE A 602 2.31 14.06 19.62
CA PHE A 602 1.42 14.90 18.83
C PHE A 602 0.09 15.08 19.58
N SER A 603 -0.31 16.33 19.83
CA SER A 603 -1.45 16.65 20.69
C SER A 603 -2.80 16.16 20.15
N GLY A 604 -2.89 15.87 18.84
CA GLY A 604 -4.08 15.27 18.23
C GLY A 604 -4.20 13.76 18.47
N SER A 605 -3.16 13.10 18.98
CA SER A 605 -3.19 11.68 19.28
C SER A 605 -3.95 11.37 20.58
N LYS A 606 -4.67 10.25 20.59
CA LYS A 606 -5.48 9.79 21.72
C LYS A 606 -5.14 8.35 22.07
N PHE A 607 -4.88 8.10 23.34
CA PHE A 607 -4.61 6.77 23.89
C PHE A 607 -5.59 6.49 25.03
N ILE A 608 -6.63 5.73 24.74
CA ILE A 608 -7.80 5.55 25.62
C ILE A 608 -7.95 4.08 25.98
N ASN A 609 -8.03 3.76 27.27
CA ASN A 609 -8.36 2.42 27.77
C ASN A 609 -7.51 1.28 27.17
N ASN A 610 -6.20 1.48 26.99
CA ASN A 610 -5.30 0.43 26.52
C ASN A 610 -4.72 -0.34 27.71
N PHE A 611 -4.91 -1.65 27.77
CA PHE A 611 -4.23 -2.48 28.77
C PHE A 611 -2.75 -2.61 28.42
N MET A 612 -1.88 -2.31 29.37
CA MET A 612 -0.44 -2.24 29.15
C MET A 612 0.31 -2.96 30.25
N PHE A 613 1.09 -3.99 29.92
CA PHE A 613 1.89 -4.69 30.92
C PHE A 613 3.20 -5.23 30.36
N ASN A 614 4.27 -5.10 31.14
CA ASN A 614 5.56 -5.70 30.82
C ASN A 614 5.95 -6.69 31.92
N THR A 615 6.02 -7.97 31.59
CA THR A 615 6.30 -9.05 32.55
C THR A 615 7.74 -9.05 33.06
N LYS A 616 8.67 -8.49 32.29
CA LYS A 616 10.07 -8.33 32.71
C LYS A 616 10.24 -7.18 33.70
N ALA A 617 9.51 -6.08 33.49
CA ALA A 617 9.53 -4.92 34.37
C ALA A 617 8.64 -5.13 35.61
N GLY A 618 7.53 -5.87 35.48
CA GLY A 618 6.52 -6.07 36.51
C GLY A 618 5.48 -4.95 36.62
N TYR A 619 5.43 -4.04 35.65
CA TYR A 619 4.53 -2.88 35.63
C TYR A 619 4.29 -2.38 34.18
N PRO A 620 3.32 -1.46 33.96
CA PRO A 620 3.10 -0.85 32.64
C PRO A 620 4.29 0.00 32.19
N VAL A 621 4.75 -0.20 30.96
CA VAL A 621 5.86 0.57 30.37
C VAL A 621 5.34 1.30 29.13
N TYR A 622 5.42 2.63 29.12
CA TYR A 622 5.03 3.49 27.99
C TYR A 622 5.80 4.83 28.04
N ASN A 623 5.87 5.51 26.89
CA ASN A 623 6.40 6.86 26.71
C ASN A 623 5.43 7.59 25.77
N ALA A 624 4.32 8.10 26.32
CA ALA A 624 3.24 8.77 25.60
C ALA A 624 2.41 9.63 26.56
N ASP A 625 1.51 10.47 26.04
CA ASP A 625 0.50 11.20 26.81
C ASP A 625 -0.81 10.41 26.86
N ILE A 626 -0.98 9.59 27.91
CA ILE A 626 -2.17 8.74 28.05
C ILE A 626 -3.41 9.60 28.29
N SER A 627 -4.41 9.46 27.42
CA SER A 627 -5.64 10.26 27.46
C SER A 627 -6.61 9.73 28.51
N GLU A 628 -6.73 8.40 28.62
CA GLU A 628 -7.57 7.73 29.61
C GLU A 628 -6.97 6.37 30.01
N GLU A 629 -6.87 6.14 31.31
CA GLU A 629 -6.32 4.92 31.90
C GLU A 629 -7.22 3.69 31.65
N PRO A 630 -6.67 2.46 31.61
CA PRO A 630 -7.46 1.26 31.36
C PRO A 630 -8.40 0.89 32.51
N VAL A 631 -9.62 0.47 32.15
CA VAL A 631 -10.61 -0.14 33.04
C VAL A 631 -10.08 -1.45 33.64
N LEU A 632 -9.41 -2.26 32.81
CA LEU A 632 -8.69 -3.44 33.27
C LEU A 632 -7.38 -3.02 33.94
N ARG A 633 -7.30 -3.23 35.27
CA ARG A 633 -6.10 -2.88 36.03
C ARG A 633 -4.93 -3.80 35.72
N THR A 634 -3.76 -3.19 35.60
CA THR A 634 -2.50 -3.81 35.21
C THR A 634 -1.78 -4.53 36.37
N ASP A 635 -2.28 -4.45 37.60
CA ASP A 635 -1.73 -5.14 38.78
C ASP A 635 -2.24 -6.58 38.97
N ASN A 636 -3.12 -7.06 38.08
CA ASN A 636 -3.71 -8.39 38.16
C ASN A 636 -2.83 -9.46 37.48
N SER A 637 -1.93 -10.10 38.23
CA SER A 637 -1.03 -11.15 37.69
C SER A 637 -1.77 -12.28 36.96
N ASP A 638 -2.96 -12.64 37.45
CA ASP A 638 -3.75 -13.74 36.88
C ASP A 638 -4.28 -13.39 35.47
N ILE A 639 -4.61 -12.11 35.21
CA ILE A 639 -5.07 -11.69 33.88
C ILE A 639 -3.93 -11.68 32.87
N VAL A 640 -2.72 -11.29 33.29
CA VAL A 640 -1.53 -11.28 32.45
C VAL A 640 -1.18 -12.71 32.04
N GLU A 641 -1.20 -13.66 32.97
CA GLU A 641 -0.99 -15.07 32.64
C GLU A 641 -2.01 -15.60 31.63
N LYS A 642 -3.28 -15.17 31.73
CA LYS A 642 -4.31 -15.55 30.76
C LYS A 642 -3.99 -14.99 29.39
N PHE A 643 -3.58 -13.73 29.27
CA PHE A 643 -3.19 -13.14 27.98
C PHE A 643 -2.02 -13.89 27.34
N LEU A 644 -0.99 -14.25 28.12
CA LEU A 644 0.16 -15.01 27.62
C LEU A 644 -0.21 -16.42 27.14
N LYS A 645 -1.24 -17.04 27.74
CA LYS A 645 -1.74 -18.37 27.36
C LYS A 645 -2.78 -18.32 26.23
N THR A 646 -3.31 -17.13 25.94
CA THR A 646 -4.34 -16.91 24.92
C THR A 646 -3.75 -16.99 23.53
N LYS A 647 -4.48 -17.63 22.61
CA LYS A 647 -4.16 -17.66 21.18
C LYS A 647 -5.28 -16.96 20.41
N GLY A 648 -4.95 -15.89 19.69
CA GLY A 648 -5.89 -15.16 18.85
C GLY A 648 -6.65 -14.03 19.56
N TYR A 649 -7.38 -14.31 20.64
CA TYR A 649 -8.27 -13.29 21.23
C TYR A 649 -8.62 -13.50 22.71
N TYR A 650 -8.97 -12.40 23.38
CA TYR A 650 -9.48 -12.39 24.74
C TYR A 650 -10.78 -11.60 24.84
N LYS A 651 -11.65 -12.00 25.78
CA LYS A 651 -12.93 -11.32 26.05
C LYS A 651 -12.81 -10.47 27.32
N VAL A 652 -13.10 -9.19 27.19
CA VAL A 652 -12.94 -8.19 28.25
C VAL A 652 -14.31 -7.62 28.64
N PRO A 653 -14.67 -7.58 29.94
CA PRO A 653 -15.82 -6.80 30.37
C PRO A 653 -15.52 -5.32 30.12
N LEU A 654 -16.21 -4.73 29.15
CA LEU A 654 -15.99 -3.35 28.70
C LEU A 654 -17.28 -2.55 28.84
N PRO A 655 -17.28 -1.48 29.66
CA PRO A 655 -18.44 -0.58 29.79
C PRO A 655 -18.87 -0.01 28.44
N ALA A 656 -20.16 0.24 28.27
CA ALA A 656 -20.74 0.67 26.98
C ALA A 656 -20.12 1.98 26.48
N GLU A 657 -19.75 2.89 27.38
CA GLU A 657 -19.10 4.17 27.10
C GLU A 657 -17.71 4.03 26.48
N HIS A 658 -17.01 2.91 26.70
CA HIS A 658 -15.71 2.61 26.09
C HIS A 658 -15.81 1.78 24.82
N GLN A 659 -17.01 1.30 24.45
CA GLN A 659 -17.22 0.55 23.22
C GLN A 659 -17.16 1.50 22.03
N LEU A 660 -16.35 1.13 21.04
CA LEU A 660 -16.28 1.87 19.79
C LEU A 660 -17.48 1.49 18.94
N LYS A 661 -18.34 2.47 18.67
CA LYS A 661 -19.47 2.36 17.73
C LYS A 661 -19.02 1.62 16.48
N ASN A 662 -19.80 0.62 16.06
CA ASN A 662 -19.56 -0.29 14.93
C ASN A 662 -18.20 -1.02 14.83
N PHE A 663 -17.24 -0.83 15.75
CA PHE A 663 -15.91 -1.47 15.74
C PHE A 663 -15.68 -2.42 16.92
N THR A 664 -16.38 -2.24 18.04
CA THR A 664 -16.32 -3.18 19.17
C THR A 664 -17.33 -4.31 18.95
N VAL A 665 -16.83 -5.53 18.79
CA VAL A 665 -17.67 -6.74 18.81
C VAL A 665 -17.81 -7.24 20.23
N VAL A 666 -19.04 -7.47 20.68
CA VAL A 666 -19.35 -8.03 22.00
C VAL A 666 -19.92 -9.44 21.88
N ASP A 667 -19.66 -10.29 22.87
CA ASP A 667 -20.30 -11.59 22.98
C ASP A 667 -21.68 -11.53 23.64
N GLU A 668 -22.36 -12.68 23.76
CA GLU A 668 -23.69 -12.80 24.39
C GLU A 668 -23.72 -12.31 25.85
N SER A 669 -22.57 -12.26 26.52
CA SER A 669 -22.44 -11.77 27.89
C SER A 669 -22.10 -10.29 27.96
N GLY A 670 -22.04 -9.62 26.80
CA GLY A 670 -21.68 -8.20 26.66
C GLY A 670 -20.18 -7.93 26.77
N ASN A 671 -19.31 -8.94 26.74
CA ASN A 671 -17.87 -8.73 26.82
C ASN A 671 -17.31 -8.40 25.43
N ALA A 672 -16.49 -7.36 25.35
CA ALA A 672 -15.79 -6.98 24.13
C ALA A 672 -14.72 -8.01 23.75
N VAL A 673 -14.63 -8.34 22.47
CA VAL A 673 -13.59 -9.20 21.90
C VAL A 673 -12.38 -8.33 21.50
N VAL A 674 -11.23 -8.62 22.09
CA VAL A 674 -9.93 -8.01 21.78
C VAL A 674 -9.02 -9.06 21.14
N GLY A 675 -8.47 -8.76 19.96
CA GLY A 675 -7.84 -9.73 19.07
C GLY A 675 -8.84 -10.33 18.07
N ILE A 676 -8.52 -11.50 17.52
CA ILE A 676 -9.25 -12.14 16.43
C ILE A 676 -10.68 -12.53 16.84
N ILE A 677 -11.66 -12.01 16.14
CA ILE A 677 -13.07 -12.39 16.21
C ILE A 677 -13.26 -13.74 15.49
N SER A 678 -13.67 -14.76 16.24
CA SER A 678 -14.11 -16.04 15.69
C SER A 678 -15.50 -15.91 15.06
N ARG A 679 -15.59 -16.00 13.73
CA ARG A 679 -16.88 -16.10 13.03
C ARG A 679 -17.32 -17.57 13.01
N SER A 680 -18.50 -17.85 13.57
CA SER A 680 -19.02 -19.18 13.89
C SER A 680 -19.36 -20.09 12.69
N SER A 681 -19.02 -19.72 11.45
CA SER A 681 -19.27 -20.56 10.26
C SER A 681 -18.04 -21.30 9.71
N ASP A 682 -16.80 -20.92 10.06
CA ASP A 682 -15.57 -21.50 9.47
C ASP A 682 -14.59 -22.11 10.50
N ALA A 683 -14.96 -22.15 11.78
CA ALA A 683 -14.03 -22.51 12.86
C ALA A 683 -13.59 -23.99 12.88
N ASN A 684 -14.30 -24.92 12.22
CA ASN A 684 -13.94 -26.33 12.22
C ASN A 684 -12.78 -26.71 11.29
N SER A 685 -12.37 -25.84 10.35
CA SER A 685 -11.16 -26.05 9.54
C SER A 685 -9.91 -25.40 10.16
N ARG A 686 -10.04 -24.18 10.72
CA ARG A 686 -8.87 -23.38 11.16
C ARG A 686 -8.03 -23.98 12.30
N LEU A 687 -8.62 -24.75 13.22
CA LEU A 687 -7.88 -25.34 14.35
C LEU A 687 -7.24 -26.71 14.07
N ASN A 688 -7.70 -27.40 13.03
CA ASN A 688 -7.14 -28.70 12.66
C ASN A 688 -5.85 -28.57 11.82
N ASP A 689 -5.71 -27.49 11.06
CA ASP A 689 -4.54 -27.26 10.20
C ASP A 689 -3.34 -26.64 10.93
N ILE A 690 -3.55 -26.01 12.10
CA ILE A 690 -2.45 -25.55 12.97
C ILE A 690 -1.65 -26.74 13.56
N LYS A 691 -2.21 -27.96 13.55
CA LYS A 691 -1.51 -29.18 13.99
C LYS A 691 -0.65 -29.84 12.92
N ALA A 692 -0.67 -29.35 11.68
CA ALA A 692 0.03 -29.96 10.54
C ALA A 692 1.31 -29.23 10.11
N ILE A 693 1.84 -28.32 10.93
CA ILE A 693 3.16 -27.69 10.76
C ILE A 693 4.17 -28.33 11.71
#